data_AF-A0A800JPR3-F1
#
_entry.id   AF-A0A800JPR3-F1
#
_cell.length_a   1.000
_cell.length_b   1.000
_cell.length_c   1.000
_cell.angle_alpha   90.00
_cell.angle_beta   90.00
_cell.angle_gamma   90.00
#
_symmetry.space_group_name_H-M   'P 1'
#
loop_
_entity.id
_entity.type
_entity.pdbx_description
1 polymer ?
#
loop_
_entity_poly.entity_id
_entity_poly.type
_entity_poly.pdbx_seq_one_letter_code
_entity_poly.pdbx_strand_id
1 'polypeptide(L)'
;MKNLPLTPSAPHLPVWLLLLCACSRFSAPPPGPTTGPPTIETSNVFSASVISVAAGPDQALLEARMAGGFDPTANFEMRHVTIGGDLGSAPGVALDPSNPRVLLTGLETQTRFEAQLFTRREGGSWQPTGSRVEFATGLVIYTNAASTATSPNGMSPDSAFPSLHIACLIASGMASGTHVNVWAAEGTFTDVANVPIKGFALVGGFTQTFELAERDPARHPTLIISANGNVPAILSLLPDITTDFLSSLDGLKIDGNGEAQAGVLVSENEHELRNIFVTNCNRGLRLRAEGASTPVDGLLLACETNENDLEGISVAGAWDLTIEGCQSAFNGQEGCQFDKLLCPLGTTVKVRIKDCAFTYNGTDGLDIDLFVDGPNVTPGGLFDVRVRNCLFAGNGREGCLIDGDYELSDLWTANILVQSALTHGNQMAGIHIDLDGHARAVVITCSSKGNGGDGFLFTSESQAGIISLLGCLAQANRGAGARSDLGQFALCTSHCALIGNSQGGIVETALPGYQMNAAAWLQTNPWVPTRTFGSAASSGTPLFNNAPGQVIRTEGTGASFNLLDAPAFGPGATVEWNGDNTPRAATSTSSSSPSLSPAVTSTSSAHSLAWYPSGSVNNDLTPAPGSALTGIGVTALGDPLLDAGPLGLFGGATPGNSTALTPEPFRVGRLQPSSGLESMQDLVIELQGGSADPSLLAVRVRVMLNDTIDSVNVLPDPVGLRLPPPVGGWLPGHRIEILGGILSTTGEPLLGPLALPVPLP
;
A
#
# COMPACT_ATOMS: atom_id res chain seq x y z
N MET A 1 32.19 -64.69 7.61
CA MET A 1 31.01 -65.58 7.52
C MET A 1 29.83 -64.77 8.06
N LYS A 2 28.84 -64.26 7.31
CA LYS A 2 28.17 -64.74 6.08
C LYS A 2 28.19 -63.68 4.94
N ASN A 3 27.78 -64.14 3.76
CA ASN A 3 28.17 -63.72 2.40
C ASN A 3 27.51 -62.44 1.82
N LEU A 4 28.27 -61.83 0.89
CA LEU A 4 27.89 -60.84 -0.15
C LEU A 4 26.85 -61.41 -1.17
N PRO A 5 26.21 -60.58 -2.05
CA PRO A 5 26.87 -60.20 -3.32
C PRO A 5 26.70 -58.73 -3.78
N LEU A 6 27.67 -58.32 -4.62
CA LEU A 6 27.80 -57.06 -5.36
C LEU A 6 27.19 -57.16 -6.77
N THR A 7 26.50 -56.08 -7.20
CA THR A 7 26.41 -55.46 -8.57
C THR A 7 25.65 -56.17 -9.72
N PRO A 8 25.28 -55.50 -10.85
CA PRO A 8 25.23 -54.05 -11.21
C PRO A 8 23.93 -53.56 -11.92
N SER A 9 23.74 -52.23 -12.05
CA SER A 9 23.32 -51.47 -13.27
C SER A 9 22.40 -50.28 -12.97
N ALA A 10 22.93 -49.06 -13.09
CA ALA A 10 22.16 -47.84 -13.42
C ALA A 10 21.81 -47.85 -14.94
N PRO A 11 21.06 -46.88 -15.52
CA PRO A 11 20.44 -45.67 -14.94
C PRO A 11 18.96 -45.44 -15.39
N HIS A 12 18.25 -44.48 -14.77
CA HIS A 12 17.45 -43.41 -15.43
C HIS A 12 16.79 -42.51 -14.35
N LEU A 13 17.13 -41.21 -14.40
CA LEU A 13 16.67 -40.04 -13.62
C LEU A 13 15.16 -39.71 -13.82
N PRO A 14 14.56 -38.66 -13.17
CA PRO A 14 15.05 -37.75 -12.10
C PRO A 14 14.11 -37.67 -10.87
N VAL A 15 14.60 -37.48 -9.64
CA VAL A 15 14.91 -36.19 -8.95
C VAL A 15 13.69 -35.28 -8.78
N TRP A 16 13.05 -35.42 -7.62
CA TRP A 16 12.32 -34.36 -6.93
C TRP A 16 13.32 -33.30 -6.50
N LEU A 17 13.14 -32.06 -6.97
CA LEU A 17 13.87 -30.88 -6.51
C LEU A 17 12.92 -30.13 -5.57
N LEU A 18 13.22 -30.15 -4.27
CA LEU A 18 12.75 -29.11 -3.35
C LEU A 18 13.40 -27.79 -3.81
N LEU A 19 12.59 -26.80 -4.21
CA LEU A 19 13.04 -25.42 -4.29
C LEU A 19 13.21 -24.91 -2.86
N LEU A 20 14.43 -25.00 -2.35
CA LEU A 20 14.94 -24.08 -1.35
C LEU A 20 15.27 -22.78 -2.08
N CYS A 21 14.43 -21.76 -1.92
CA CYS A 21 14.76 -20.37 -2.23
C CYS A 21 15.89 -19.91 -1.30
N ALA A 22 17.12 -20.33 -1.61
CA ALA A 22 18.31 -19.79 -1.00
C ALA A 22 18.57 -18.41 -1.60
N CYS A 23 18.44 -17.37 -0.78
CA CYS A 23 18.90 -16.00 -1.01
C CYS A 23 20.36 -16.02 -1.48
N SER A 24 20.56 -16.03 -2.79
CA SER A 24 21.87 -15.76 -3.37
C SER A 24 22.01 -14.24 -3.45
N ARG A 25 22.88 -13.71 -2.59
CA ARG A 25 23.35 -12.33 -2.55
C ARG A 25 23.72 -11.88 -3.97
N PHE A 26 22.88 -11.06 -4.58
CA PHE A 26 23.29 -10.29 -5.75
C PHE A 26 24.39 -9.33 -5.30
N SER A 27 25.47 -9.27 -6.07
CA SER A 27 26.46 -8.21 -5.92
C SER A 27 25.75 -6.89 -6.23
N ALA A 28 25.84 -5.91 -5.33
CA ALA A 28 25.28 -4.58 -5.55
C ALA A 28 25.71 -4.07 -6.94
N PRO A 29 24.79 -3.49 -7.74
CA PRO A 29 25.18 -2.86 -9.00
C PRO A 29 26.25 -1.80 -8.71
N PRO A 30 27.29 -1.64 -9.56
CA PRO A 30 28.18 -0.51 -9.42
C PRO A 30 27.37 0.79 -9.46
N PRO A 31 27.70 1.81 -8.64
CA PRO A 31 26.95 3.06 -8.59
C PRO A 31 26.86 3.64 -10.01
N GLY A 32 25.63 3.73 -10.51
CA GLY A 32 25.36 4.36 -11.79
C GLY A 32 25.79 5.83 -11.78
N PRO A 33 26.04 6.44 -12.95
CA PRO A 33 26.30 7.87 -13.02
C PRO A 33 25.15 8.65 -12.35
N THR A 34 25.51 9.64 -11.55
CA THR A 34 24.62 10.54 -10.81
C THR A 34 23.84 11.44 -11.77
N THR A 35 22.91 10.88 -12.53
CA THR A 35 21.75 11.65 -13.01
C THR A 35 20.90 11.92 -11.79
N GLY A 36 20.62 13.19 -11.49
CA GLY A 36 19.72 13.53 -10.38
C GLY A 36 18.43 12.70 -10.48
N PRO A 37 17.87 12.27 -9.33
CA PRO A 37 16.72 11.38 -9.32
C PRO A 37 15.61 11.97 -10.20
N PRO A 38 14.94 11.17 -11.06
CA PRO A 38 13.77 11.64 -11.78
C PRO A 38 12.79 12.28 -10.80
N THR A 39 12.18 13.40 -11.20
CA THR A 39 11.13 14.03 -10.39
C THR A 39 9.98 13.03 -10.24
N ILE A 40 9.76 12.54 -9.02
CA ILE A 40 8.68 11.62 -8.70
C ILE A 40 7.39 12.45 -8.66
N GLU A 41 6.42 12.13 -9.51
CA GLU A 41 5.12 12.79 -9.50
C GLU A 41 4.29 12.28 -8.31
N THR A 42 4.51 12.85 -7.12
CA THR A 42 3.81 12.49 -5.88
C THR A 42 2.57 13.34 -5.61
N SER A 43 2.30 14.36 -6.43
CA SER A 43 1.27 15.39 -6.18
C SER A 43 -0.15 14.84 -6.06
N ASN A 44 -0.41 13.62 -6.55
CA ASN A 44 -1.72 12.98 -6.49
C ASN A 44 -1.83 11.89 -5.41
N VAL A 45 -0.74 11.52 -4.75
CA VAL A 45 -0.70 10.37 -3.82
C VAL A 45 -1.09 10.79 -2.41
N PHE A 46 -0.72 12.00 -2.00
CA PHE A 46 -0.82 12.41 -0.60
C PHE A 46 -2.15 13.06 -0.24
N SER A 47 -2.92 12.41 0.64
CA SER A 47 -4.13 13.02 1.23
C SER A 47 -3.79 13.98 2.38
N ALA A 48 -4.81 14.75 2.80
CA ALA A 48 -4.68 15.70 3.90
C ALA A 48 -4.57 14.98 5.25
N SER A 49 -3.56 15.36 6.04
CA SER A 49 -3.21 14.74 7.31
C SER A 49 -2.41 15.68 8.19
N VAL A 50 -2.34 15.42 9.49
CA VAL A 50 -1.27 15.97 10.34
C VAL A 50 0.04 15.35 9.86
N ILE A 51 1.16 16.09 9.89
CA ILE A 51 2.47 15.56 9.47
C ILE A 51 3.58 15.80 10.47
N SER A 52 3.38 16.73 11.42
CA SER A 52 4.39 17.07 12.42
C SER A 52 3.75 17.74 13.64
N VAL A 53 4.34 17.50 14.81
CA VAL A 53 3.95 18.11 16.09
C VAL A 53 5.19 18.43 16.91
N ALA A 54 5.22 19.64 17.47
CA ALA A 54 6.22 20.07 18.43
C ALA A 54 5.54 20.66 19.68
N ALA A 55 5.78 20.06 20.84
CA ALA A 55 5.20 20.51 22.10
C ALA A 55 6.26 21.18 22.99
N GLY A 56 5.85 22.25 23.66
CA GLY A 56 6.60 22.97 24.68
C GLY A 56 5.99 22.80 26.08
N PRO A 57 6.24 23.72 27.02
CA PRO A 57 5.71 23.62 28.38
C PRO A 57 4.18 23.68 28.48
N ASP A 58 3.54 24.53 27.70
CA ASP A 58 2.10 24.87 27.76
C ASP A 58 1.53 25.21 26.37
N GLN A 59 2.25 24.85 25.31
CA GLN A 59 1.90 25.14 23.93
C GLN A 59 2.33 24.00 23.00
N ALA A 60 1.70 23.91 21.83
CA ALA A 60 2.09 22.96 20.80
C ALA A 60 1.89 23.56 19.40
N LEU A 61 2.84 23.33 18.50
CA LEU A 61 2.70 23.63 17.09
C LEU A 61 2.39 22.34 16.34
N LEU A 62 1.27 22.32 15.62
CA LEU A 62 0.88 21.23 14.73
C LEU A 62 0.98 21.70 13.29
N GLU A 63 1.52 20.85 12.43
CA GLU A 63 1.63 21.09 11.00
C GLU A 63 0.86 20.02 10.23
N ALA A 64 0.13 20.46 9.20
CA ALA A 64 -0.68 19.61 8.37
C ALA A 64 -0.25 19.70 6.90
N ARG A 65 -0.36 18.57 6.22
CA ARG A 65 -0.38 18.53 4.76
C ARG A 65 -1.83 18.67 4.30
N MET A 66 -2.05 19.49 3.27
CA MET A 66 -3.37 19.69 2.69
C MET A 66 -3.43 19.16 1.26
N ALA A 67 -4.57 18.59 0.88
CA ALA A 67 -4.85 18.29 -0.52
C ALA A 67 -5.15 19.60 -1.27
N GLY A 68 -4.60 19.76 -2.48
CA GLY A 68 -4.77 20.97 -3.28
C GLY A 68 -6.24 21.21 -3.68
N GLY A 69 -6.60 22.48 -3.93
CA GLY A 69 -7.89 22.87 -4.52
C GLY A 69 -9.02 23.21 -3.55
N PHE A 70 -8.77 23.19 -2.23
CA PHE A 70 -9.74 23.61 -1.21
C PHE A 70 -9.28 24.88 -0.48
N ASP A 71 -10.21 25.67 0.05
CA ASP A 71 -9.89 26.78 0.96
C ASP A 71 -9.54 26.22 2.34
N PRO A 72 -8.28 26.35 2.80
CA PRO A 72 -7.84 25.81 4.08
C PRO A 72 -8.72 26.25 5.26
N THR A 73 -9.16 27.51 5.25
CA THR A 73 -9.90 28.11 6.36
C THR A 73 -11.35 27.66 6.43
N ALA A 74 -11.93 27.26 5.30
CA ALA A 74 -13.31 26.83 5.20
C ALA A 74 -13.46 25.31 5.31
N ASN A 75 -12.46 24.54 4.86
CA ASN A 75 -12.56 23.11 4.62
C ASN A 75 -11.74 22.25 5.57
N PHE A 76 -10.86 22.84 6.39
CA PHE A 76 -10.03 22.10 7.33
C PHE A 76 -10.02 22.74 8.71
N GLU A 77 -9.95 21.90 9.73
CA GLU A 77 -9.69 22.33 11.11
C GLU A 77 -8.85 21.29 11.85
N MET A 78 -7.98 21.76 12.73
CA MET A 78 -7.24 20.91 13.65
C MET A 78 -8.05 20.78 14.95
N ARG A 79 -8.22 19.55 15.44
CA ARG A 79 -8.81 19.31 16.75
C ARG A 79 -7.82 18.61 17.65
N HIS A 80 -7.91 18.90 18.94
CA HIS A 80 -7.11 18.25 19.97
C HIS A 80 -7.93 18.02 21.23
N VAL A 81 -7.54 17.01 21.99
CA VAL A 81 -8.12 16.65 23.30
C VAL A 81 -7.02 16.05 24.18
N THR A 82 -7.21 16.05 25.49
CA THR A 82 -6.43 15.16 26.38
C THR A 82 -6.67 13.70 25.97
N ILE A 83 -5.66 12.84 26.08
CA ILE A 83 -5.74 11.42 25.71
C ILE A 83 -7.04 10.76 26.25
N GLY A 84 -7.70 10.00 25.39
CA GLY A 84 -8.98 9.35 25.70
C GLY A 84 -10.22 10.25 25.62
N GLY A 85 -10.05 11.53 25.29
CA GLY A 85 -11.15 12.46 25.01
C GLY A 85 -11.82 12.24 23.66
N ASP A 86 -12.98 12.87 23.44
CA ASP A 86 -13.71 12.78 22.18
C ASP A 86 -13.30 13.89 21.18
N LEU A 87 -12.39 13.57 20.26
CA LEU A 87 -12.00 14.45 19.14
C LEU A 87 -13.18 14.85 18.24
N GLY A 88 -14.22 14.00 18.14
CA GLY A 88 -15.38 14.22 17.27
C GLY A 88 -16.27 15.37 17.72
N SER A 89 -16.23 15.75 19.00
CA SER A 89 -16.98 16.88 19.56
C SER A 89 -16.10 18.04 20.02
N ALA A 90 -14.77 17.89 20.00
CA ALA A 90 -13.83 18.93 20.37
C ALA A 90 -13.93 20.17 19.45
N PRO A 91 -13.74 21.39 19.98
CA PRO A 91 -13.69 22.60 19.16
C PRO A 91 -12.48 22.56 18.21
N GLY A 92 -12.72 22.87 16.94
CA GLY A 92 -11.66 22.98 15.94
C GLY A 92 -10.98 24.34 15.92
N VAL A 93 -9.71 24.33 15.50
CA VAL A 93 -8.92 25.51 15.20
C VAL A 93 -8.66 25.53 13.70
N ALA A 94 -9.05 26.62 13.03
CA ALA A 94 -8.81 26.77 11.60
C ALA A 94 -7.30 26.85 11.30
N LEU A 95 -6.89 26.30 10.16
CA LEU A 95 -5.50 26.40 9.70
C LEU A 95 -5.21 27.74 9.04
N ASP A 96 -3.96 28.21 9.14
CA ASP A 96 -3.47 29.31 8.30
C ASP A 96 -3.35 28.83 6.84
N PRO A 97 -4.00 29.50 5.88
CA PRO A 97 -4.00 29.08 4.48
C PRO A 97 -2.65 29.24 3.77
N SER A 98 -1.79 30.11 4.28
CA SER A 98 -0.45 30.37 3.73
C SER A 98 0.62 29.47 4.33
N ASN A 99 0.34 28.91 5.50
CA ASN A 99 1.22 28.01 6.24
C ASN A 99 0.33 27.07 7.07
N PRO A 100 0.04 25.83 6.64
CA PRO A 100 -0.97 24.96 7.24
C PRO A 100 -0.54 24.43 8.62
N ARG A 101 -0.43 25.35 9.58
CA ARG A 101 0.03 25.15 10.93
C ARG A 101 -0.95 25.78 11.91
N VAL A 102 -1.01 25.19 13.10
CA VAL A 102 -1.81 25.67 14.22
C VAL A 102 -0.92 25.73 15.45
N LEU A 103 -0.77 26.93 16.03
CA LEU A 103 -0.17 27.10 17.35
C LEU A 103 -1.28 27.05 18.40
N LEU A 104 -1.27 25.98 19.19
CA LEU A 104 -2.10 25.83 20.37
C LEU A 104 -1.38 26.47 21.57
N THR A 105 -2.09 27.30 22.32
CA THR A 105 -1.55 28.03 23.49
C THR A 105 -2.41 27.79 24.71
N GLY A 106 -1.81 27.83 25.91
CA GLY A 106 -2.55 27.68 27.17
C GLY A 106 -3.00 26.24 27.44
N LEU A 107 -2.26 25.28 26.89
CA LEU A 107 -2.43 23.87 27.20
C LEU A 107 -1.98 23.61 28.63
N GLU A 108 -2.64 22.67 29.31
CA GLU A 108 -2.20 22.22 30.62
C GLU A 108 -0.79 21.65 30.53
N THR A 109 0.10 22.03 31.45
CA THR A 109 1.49 21.57 31.51
C THR A 109 1.54 20.12 31.99
N GLN A 110 2.50 19.32 31.51
CA GLN A 110 2.67 17.92 31.94
C GLN A 110 1.45 17.05 31.60
N THR A 111 0.76 17.36 30.49
CA THR A 111 -0.44 16.64 30.04
C THR A 111 -0.21 16.07 28.65
N ARG A 112 -0.75 14.87 28.41
CA ARG A 112 -0.75 14.21 27.10
C ARG A 112 -2.01 14.56 26.32
N PHE A 113 -1.84 14.77 25.02
CA PHE A 113 -2.89 15.16 24.10
C PHE A 113 -2.86 14.28 22.85
N GLU A 114 -4.03 14.12 22.24
CA GLU A 114 -4.19 13.63 20.88
C GLU A 114 -4.65 14.77 19.99
N ALA A 115 -4.21 14.77 18.74
CA ALA A 115 -4.72 15.65 17.71
C ALA A 115 -4.98 14.93 16.38
N GLN A 116 -5.90 15.49 15.60
CA GLN A 116 -6.24 14.99 14.27
C GLN A 116 -6.75 16.12 13.37
N LEU A 117 -6.49 15.99 12.07
CA LEU A 117 -7.05 16.88 11.07
C LEU A 117 -8.50 16.48 10.77
N PHE A 118 -9.38 17.46 10.63
CA PHE A 118 -10.75 17.27 10.18
C PHE A 118 -10.97 18.01 8.87
N THR A 119 -11.76 17.43 7.97
CA THR A 119 -12.14 18.04 6.70
C THR A 119 -13.65 18.06 6.52
N ARG A 120 -14.16 19.04 5.77
CA ARG A 120 -15.55 19.08 5.30
C ARG A 120 -15.61 19.60 3.88
N ARG A 121 -16.56 19.08 3.10
CA ARG A 121 -16.97 19.69 1.82
C ARG A 121 -18.06 20.73 2.09
N GLU A 122 -17.98 21.89 1.45
CA GLU A 122 -18.90 23.05 1.49
C GLU A 122 -20.21 22.84 2.28
N GLY A 123 -20.21 23.16 3.59
CA GLY A 123 -21.40 23.11 4.45
C GLY A 123 -21.77 21.73 5.02
N GLY A 124 -20.99 20.68 4.74
CA GLY A 124 -21.13 19.34 5.31
C GLY A 124 -20.61 19.21 6.75
N SER A 125 -20.81 18.04 7.34
CA SER A 125 -20.26 17.70 8.64
C SER A 125 -18.74 17.52 8.57
N TRP A 126 -18.07 17.86 9.67
CA TRP A 126 -16.66 17.58 9.84
C TRP A 126 -16.42 16.09 9.95
N GLN A 127 -15.46 15.60 9.15
CA GLN A 127 -15.03 14.21 9.16
C GLN A 127 -13.53 14.15 9.46
N PRO A 128 -13.08 13.20 10.30
CA PRO A 128 -11.66 13.02 10.54
C PRO A 128 -10.94 12.62 9.24
N THR A 129 -9.72 13.12 9.04
CA THR A 129 -8.84 12.74 7.94
C THR A 129 -7.42 12.53 8.45
N GLY A 130 -6.73 11.55 7.86
CA GLY A 130 -5.38 11.17 8.26
C GLY A 130 -5.28 10.53 9.64
N SER A 131 -4.06 10.28 10.07
CA SER A 131 -3.75 9.67 11.36
C SER A 131 -3.96 10.63 12.54
N ARG A 132 -4.25 10.04 13.70
CA ARG A 132 -4.14 10.74 15.00
C ARG A 132 -2.69 10.76 15.42
N VAL A 133 -2.29 11.83 16.10
CA VAL A 133 -0.94 11.98 16.63
C VAL A 133 -0.98 12.33 18.10
N GLU A 134 -0.06 11.76 18.88
CA GLU A 134 0.12 12.08 20.29
C GLU A 134 1.23 13.11 20.51
N PHE A 135 1.05 13.94 21.54
CA PHE A 135 2.09 14.81 22.07
C PHE A 135 1.88 15.09 23.56
N ALA A 136 2.94 15.50 24.25
CA ALA A 136 2.82 15.96 25.63
C ALA A 136 3.48 17.32 25.83
N THR A 137 2.77 18.17 26.54
CA THR A 137 3.35 19.39 27.09
C THR A 137 4.28 19.03 28.25
N GLY A 138 5.38 19.74 28.41
CA GLY A 138 6.31 19.44 29.49
C GLY A 138 7.63 20.18 29.46
N LEU A 139 8.61 19.66 30.18
CA LEU A 139 9.94 20.27 30.24
C LEU A 139 10.60 20.23 28.86
N VAL A 140 11.24 21.33 28.45
CA VAL A 140 12.02 21.39 27.22
C VAL A 140 13.51 21.41 27.55
N ILE A 141 14.26 20.51 26.90
CA ILE A 141 15.73 20.49 26.89
C ILE A 141 16.22 20.99 25.54
N TYR A 142 17.04 22.04 25.54
CA TYR A 142 17.54 22.68 24.33
C TYR A 142 18.91 22.14 23.91
N THR A 143 19.08 21.86 22.62
CA THR A 143 20.36 21.48 22.01
C THR A 143 20.63 22.22 20.71
N ASN A 144 21.83 22.76 20.56
CA ASN A 144 22.26 23.57 19.43
C ASN A 144 23.73 23.27 19.14
N ALA A 145 24.03 22.66 17.99
CA ALA A 145 25.40 22.31 17.59
C ALA A 145 26.36 23.51 17.55
N ALA A 146 25.85 24.73 17.34
CA ALA A 146 26.63 25.96 17.34
C ALA A 146 26.75 26.62 18.72
N SER A 147 26.19 26.03 19.78
CA SER A 147 26.23 26.58 21.13
C SER A 147 27.67 26.74 21.63
N THR A 148 27.99 27.95 22.07
CA THR A 148 29.27 28.30 22.72
C THR A 148 29.12 28.49 24.23
N ALA A 149 28.03 27.99 24.82
CA ALA A 149 27.76 28.13 26.24
C ALA A 149 28.93 27.55 27.07
N THR A 150 29.45 28.32 28.02
CA THR A 150 30.60 27.89 28.85
C THR A 150 30.22 26.84 29.88
N SER A 151 28.93 26.80 30.26
CA SER A 151 28.36 25.86 31.22
C SER A 151 26.97 25.39 30.72
N PRO A 152 26.92 24.58 29.64
CA PRO A 152 25.65 24.16 29.06
C PRO A 152 24.88 23.29 30.05
N ASN A 153 23.59 23.58 30.21
CA ASN A 153 22.67 22.80 31.05
C ASN A 153 21.34 22.48 30.34
N GLY A 154 21.12 23.01 29.14
CA GLY A 154 19.96 22.71 28.31
C GLY A 154 18.62 23.25 28.83
N MET A 155 18.59 24.04 29.89
CA MET A 155 17.34 24.53 30.50
C MET A 155 16.82 25.83 29.88
N SER A 156 17.61 26.50 29.05
CA SER A 156 17.21 27.66 28.24
C SER A 156 17.93 27.66 26.88
N PRO A 157 17.46 28.44 25.89
CA PRO A 157 18.17 28.63 24.62
C PRO A 157 19.65 29.01 24.78
N ASP A 158 19.94 29.96 25.68
CA ASP A 158 21.32 30.45 25.93
C ASP A 158 22.24 29.41 26.58
N SER A 159 21.67 28.40 27.24
CA SER A 159 22.40 27.32 27.91
C SER A 159 22.31 25.98 27.18
N ALA A 160 21.83 25.98 25.93
CA ALA A 160 21.65 24.80 25.11
C ALA A 160 22.91 23.93 25.04
N PHE A 161 22.73 22.60 25.06
CA PHE A 161 23.84 21.67 24.90
C PHE A 161 24.41 21.75 23.47
N PRO A 162 25.74 21.72 23.30
CA PRO A 162 26.34 21.60 21.96
C PRO A 162 26.25 20.17 21.39
N SER A 163 25.92 19.18 22.23
CA SER A 163 25.85 17.76 21.86
C SER A 163 24.43 17.25 21.98
N LEU A 164 23.93 16.66 20.88
CA LEU A 164 22.65 15.95 20.87
C LEU A 164 22.62 14.78 21.86
N HIS A 165 23.71 13.99 21.90
CA HIS A 165 23.82 12.84 22.80
C HIS A 165 23.64 13.24 24.26
N ILE A 166 24.29 14.32 24.70
CA ILE A 166 24.17 14.81 26.09
C ILE A 166 22.74 15.25 26.39
N ALA A 167 22.11 16.01 25.49
CA ALA A 167 20.73 16.46 25.67
C ALA A 167 19.76 15.28 25.82
N CYS A 168 19.85 14.28 24.94
CA CYS A 168 19.02 13.08 25.00
C CYS A 168 19.30 12.23 26.25
N LEU A 169 20.55 12.08 26.67
CA LEU A 169 20.90 11.35 27.89
C LEU A 169 20.29 12.00 29.14
N ILE A 170 20.34 13.34 29.24
CA ILE A 170 19.71 14.08 30.33
C ILE A 170 18.19 13.93 30.28
N ALA A 171 17.59 14.04 29.09
CA ALA A 171 16.14 13.85 28.91
C ALA A 171 15.67 12.46 29.35
N SER A 172 16.36 11.38 28.94
CA SER A 172 16.07 10.02 29.43
C SER A 172 16.13 9.91 30.96
N GLY A 173 17.11 10.57 31.59
CA GLY A 173 17.23 10.56 33.06
C GLY A 173 16.09 11.28 33.78
N MET A 174 15.42 12.22 33.10
CA MET A 174 14.32 13.03 33.64
C MET A 174 12.93 12.50 33.25
N ALA A 175 12.83 11.65 32.23
CA ALA A 175 11.56 11.15 31.70
C ALA A 175 10.74 10.33 32.73
N SER A 176 11.39 9.78 33.76
CA SER A 176 10.73 9.05 34.86
C SER A 176 9.83 9.96 35.71
N GLY A 177 8.56 10.09 35.29
CA GLY A 177 7.52 10.86 36.00
C GLY A 177 7.40 12.32 35.58
N THR A 178 8.03 12.72 34.47
CA THR A 178 7.92 14.07 33.90
C THR A 178 7.98 13.95 32.38
N HIS A 179 7.05 14.58 31.67
CA HIS A 179 7.11 14.69 30.23
C HIS A 179 8.25 15.62 29.83
N VAL A 180 9.13 15.13 28.96
CA VAL A 180 10.28 15.87 28.45
C VAL A 180 10.22 15.91 26.93
N ASN A 181 10.55 17.07 26.38
CA ASN A 181 10.77 17.29 24.95
C ASN A 181 12.21 17.78 24.77
N VAL A 182 12.95 17.23 23.81
CA VAL A 182 14.25 17.74 23.38
C VAL A 182 14.05 18.54 22.11
N TRP A 183 14.35 19.84 22.14
CA TRP A 183 14.31 20.70 20.97
C TRP A 183 15.72 20.88 20.41
N ALA A 184 15.89 20.51 19.15
CA ALA A 184 17.14 20.62 18.42
C ALA A 184 17.08 21.76 17.40
N ALA A 185 18.01 22.70 17.51
CA ALA A 185 18.14 23.79 16.55
C ALA A 185 18.63 23.30 15.18
N GLU A 186 18.46 24.16 14.18
CA GLU A 186 19.07 24.04 12.87
C GLU A 186 20.60 23.95 12.96
N GLY A 187 21.19 23.27 11.98
CA GLY A 187 22.63 23.03 11.92
C GLY A 187 22.97 21.55 11.87
N THR A 188 24.24 21.24 12.06
CA THR A 188 24.77 19.89 11.86
C THR A 188 25.35 19.32 13.16
N PHE A 189 24.74 18.26 13.66
CA PHE A 189 25.27 17.42 14.73
C PHE A 189 26.08 16.29 14.10
N THR A 190 27.38 16.25 14.34
CA THR A 190 28.31 15.26 13.77
C THR A 190 28.72 14.21 14.79
N ASP A 191 29.31 13.11 14.32
CA ASP A 191 29.81 12.01 15.13
C ASP A 191 28.74 11.41 16.06
N VAL A 192 27.50 11.35 15.59
CA VAL A 192 26.38 10.80 16.37
C VAL A 192 26.29 9.29 16.18
N ALA A 193 26.26 8.55 17.27
CA ALA A 193 26.12 7.10 17.26
C ALA A 193 25.28 6.60 18.43
N ASN A 194 24.28 5.77 18.10
CA ASN A 194 23.43 5.02 19.01
C ASN A 194 22.89 5.85 20.18
N VAL A 195 22.31 7.02 19.88
CA VAL A 195 21.70 7.87 20.90
C VAL A 195 20.37 7.25 21.32
N PRO A 196 20.21 6.86 22.60
CA PRO A 196 18.97 6.26 23.07
C PRO A 196 17.87 7.30 23.25
N ILE A 197 16.67 6.98 22.78
CA ILE A 197 15.44 7.75 22.95
C ILE A 197 14.48 6.88 23.74
N LYS A 198 14.04 7.35 24.91
CA LYS A 198 13.25 6.57 25.88
C LYS A 198 12.28 7.50 26.61
N GLY A 199 10.99 7.40 26.29
CA GLY A 199 9.94 8.12 27.02
C GLY A 199 10.00 9.64 26.85
N PHE A 200 10.51 10.15 25.72
CA PHE A 200 10.54 11.58 25.40
C PHE A 200 10.45 11.82 23.88
N ALA A 201 10.11 13.05 23.49
CA ALA A 201 10.10 13.48 22.09
C ALA A 201 11.41 14.20 21.71
N LEU A 202 12.04 13.84 20.60
CA LEU A 202 13.14 14.60 20.00
C LEU A 202 12.64 15.32 18.74
N VAL A 203 12.73 16.65 18.75
CA VAL A 203 12.10 17.50 17.73
C VAL A 203 13.13 18.45 17.14
N GLY A 204 13.36 18.35 15.83
CA GLY A 204 14.17 19.29 15.06
C GLY A 204 13.35 20.38 14.37
N GLY A 205 14.03 21.23 13.59
CA GLY A 205 13.39 22.27 12.79
C GLY A 205 13.33 23.64 13.45
N PHE A 206 14.05 23.87 14.55
CA PHE A 206 14.02 25.14 15.27
C PHE A 206 15.11 26.10 14.79
N THR A 207 14.82 27.39 14.79
CA THR A 207 15.85 28.43 14.78
C THR A 207 16.69 28.36 16.07
N GLN A 208 17.82 29.07 16.11
CA GLN A 208 18.65 29.14 17.33
C GLN A 208 17.96 29.84 18.52
N THR A 209 16.88 30.59 18.28
CA THR A 209 16.07 31.23 19.33
C THR A 209 15.07 30.26 19.98
N PHE A 210 14.78 29.13 19.32
CA PHE A 210 13.79 28.14 19.75
C PHE A 210 12.37 28.69 19.92
N GLU A 211 12.01 29.74 19.17
CA GLU A 211 10.63 30.22 19.15
C GLU A 211 9.74 29.18 18.46
N LEU A 212 8.76 28.64 19.19
CA LEU A 212 7.95 27.54 18.70
C LEU A 212 7.17 27.91 17.43
N ALA A 213 6.68 29.15 17.33
CA ALA A 213 5.98 29.66 16.16
C ALA A 213 6.86 29.77 14.90
N GLU A 214 8.17 29.84 15.06
CA GLU A 214 9.14 29.93 13.96
C GLU A 214 9.62 28.56 13.47
N ARG A 215 9.30 27.47 14.19
CA ARG A 215 9.72 26.12 13.84
C ARG A 215 9.25 25.75 12.44
N ASP A 216 10.19 25.27 11.63
CA ASP A 216 9.99 24.83 10.26
C ASP A 216 11.10 23.85 9.85
N PRO A 217 10.87 22.52 9.88
CA PRO A 217 11.88 21.53 9.52
C PRO A 217 12.42 21.66 8.08
N ALA A 218 11.65 22.26 7.17
CA ALA A 218 12.09 22.48 5.80
C ALA A 218 13.02 23.69 5.67
N ARG A 219 12.75 24.78 6.40
CA ARG A 219 13.57 26.01 6.38
C ARG A 219 14.73 26.01 7.36
N HIS A 220 14.60 25.32 8.49
CA HIS A 220 15.55 25.30 9.61
C HIS A 220 16.03 23.86 9.88
N PRO A 221 16.68 23.19 8.91
CA PRO A 221 16.95 21.76 9.01
C PRO A 221 17.92 21.42 10.16
N THR A 222 17.51 20.46 10.99
CA THR A 222 18.37 19.78 11.96
C THR A 222 18.98 18.54 11.31
N LEU A 223 20.27 18.61 10.95
CA LEU A 223 20.99 17.51 10.31
C LEU A 223 21.83 16.74 11.34
N ILE A 224 21.68 15.41 11.35
CA ILE A 224 22.40 14.47 12.21
C ILE A 224 23.24 13.57 11.31
N ILE A 225 24.56 13.60 11.48
CA ILE A 225 25.50 12.80 10.69
C ILE A 225 26.12 11.72 11.59
N SER A 226 26.11 10.48 11.09
CA SER A 226 26.67 9.32 11.77
C SER A 226 28.14 9.49 12.12
N ALA A 227 28.57 8.87 13.22
CA ALA A 227 29.99 8.62 13.47
C ALA A 227 30.57 7.59 12.49
N ASN A 228 31.89 7.64 12.29
CA ASN A 228 32.60 6.62 11.52
C ASN A 228 32.70 5.29 12.29
N GLY A 229 32.78 4.17 11.57
CA GLY A 229 33.19 2.88 12.14
C GLY A 229 32.08 1.87 12.37
N ASN A 230 31.21 1.66 11.38
CA ASN A 230 30.14 0.66 11.40
C ASN A 230 29.18 0.80 12.61
N VAL A 231 28.43 1.90 12.62
CA VAL A 231 27.50 2.24 13.71
C VAL A 231 26.21 1.41 13.59
N PRO A 232 25.74 0.71 14.64
CA PRO A 232 24.51 -0.10 14.56
C PRO A 232 23.24 0.70 14.22
N ALA A 233 23.12 1.90 14.78
CA ALA A 233 22.07 2.88 14.49
C ALA A 233 22.52 4.28 14.93
N ILE A 234 22.04 5.34 14.29
CA ILE A 234 22.31 6.72 14.75
C ILE A 234 21.43 7.06 15.96
N LEU A 235 20.12 6.85 15.82
CA LEU A 235 19.13 7.02 16.88
C LEU A 235 18.47 5.67 17.19
N SER A 236 18.27 5.38 18.48
CA SER A 236 17.69 4.12 18.94
C SER A 236 16.52 4.36 19.88
N LEU A 237 15.30 4.06 19.44
CA LEU A 237 14.11 4.04 20.28
C LEU A 237 14.04 2.68 20.96
N LEU A 238 14.15 2.71 22.29
CA LEU A 238 14.24 1.52 23.12
C LEU A 238 13.03 1.48 24.05
N PRO A 239 12.60 0.28 24.49
CA PRO A 239 11.46 0.16 25.39
C PRO A 239 11.77 0.92 26.69
N ASP A 240 10.79 1.68 27.17
CA ASP A 240 10.81 2.27 28.51
C ASP A 240 9.64 1.75 29.32
N ILE A 241 9.96 0.99 30.38
CA ILE A 241 8.95 0.42 31.30
C ILE A 241 8.61 1.39 32.45
N THR A 242 9.25 2.56 32.49
CA THR A 242 9.15 3.51 33.60
C THR A 242 8.29 4.73 33.28
N THR A 243 7.90 4.91 32.03
CA THR A 243 7.08 6.02 31.56
C THR A 243 5.90 5.51 30.76
N ASP A 244 4.75 6.17 30.88
CA ASP A 244 3.60 5.95 30.00
C ASP A 244 3.67 6.79 28.71
N PHE A 245 4.72 7.62 28.56
CA PHE A 245 4.87 8.52 27.42
C PHE A 245 5.53 7.85 26.22
N LEU A 246 4.95 8.10 25.04
CA LEU A 246 5.41 7.61 23.74
C LEU A 246 6.76 8.23 23.35
N SER A 247 7.72 7.41 22.93
CA SER A 247 8.95 7.91 22.30
C SER A 247 8.63 8.43 20.90
N SER A 248 8.98 9.68 20.59
CA SER A 248 8.73 10.24 19.26
C SER A 248 9.92 10.99 18.68
N LEU A 249 10.05 10.95 17.36
CA LEU A 249 11.00 11.74 16.59
C LEU A 249 10.22 12.63 15.62
N ASP A 250 10.63 13.90 15.49
CA ASP A 250 9.97 14.82 14.56
C ASP A 250 10.92 15.80 13.87
N GLY A 251 10.87 15.89 12.54
CA GLY A 251 11.50 16.98 11.78
C GLY A 251 13.03 16.90 11.76
N LEU A 252 13.60 15.70 11.65
CA LEU A 252 15.03 15.44 11.64
C LEU A 252 15.51 14.99 10.26
N LYS A 253 16.70 15.43 9.86
CA LYS A 253 17.43 14.87 8.72
C LYS A 253 18.60 14.04 9.24
N ILE A 254 18.71 12.80 8.79
CA ILE A 254 19.65 11.80 9.28
C ILE A 254 20.48 11.28 8.10
N ASP A 255 21.80 11.38 8.21
CA ASP A 255 22.75 10.91 7.20
C ASP A 255 23.66 9.84 7.81
N GLY A 256 23.61 8.64 7.23
CA GLY A 256 24.41 7.48 7.62
C GLY A 256 25.89 7.58 7.33
N ASN A 257 26.30 8.55 6.51
CA ASN A 257 27.67 8.74 6.04
C ASN A 257 28.27 7.47 5.37
N GLY A 258 27.41 6.57 4.86
CA GLY A 258 27.81 5.27 4.30
C GLY A 258 28.28 4.23 5.34
N GLU A 259 28.16 4.54 6.64
CA GLU A 259 28.75 3.75 7.73
C GLU A 259 27.69 3.20 8.70
N ALA A 260 26.50 3.80 8.76
CA ALA A 260 25.45 3.39 9.68
C ALA A 260 24.68 2.17 9.17
N GLN A 261 24.48 1.16 10.02
CA GLN A 261 23.62 0.01 9.73
C GLN A 261 22.13 0.35 9.74
N ALA A 262 21.74 1.41 10.47
CA ALA A 262 20.41 1.98 10.46
C ALA A 262 20.47 3.49 10.73
N GLY A 263 19.59 4.29 10.12
CA GLY A 263 19.39 5.67 10.55
C GLY A 263 18.66 5.72 11.89
N VAL A 264 17.48 5.09 11.94
CA VAL A 264 16.69 4.92 13.17
C VAL A 264 16.46 3.44 13.42
N LEU A 265 16.76 2.98 14.63
CA LEU A 265 16.40 1.65 15.12
C LEU A 265 15.30 1.77 16.17
N VAL A 266 14.19 1.07 15.97
CA VAL A 266 13.14 0.89 16.98
C VAL A 266 13.17 -0.57 17.43
N SER A 267 13.27 -0.80 18.74
CA SER A 267 13.24 -2.13 19.32
C SER A 267 12.11 -2.23 20.33
N GLU A 268 11.07 -3.01 20.03
CA GLU A 268 9.93 -3.34 20.92
C GLU A 268 9.34 -2.12 21.66
N ASN A 269 9.22 -0.99 20.98
CA ASN A 269 8.79 0.26 21.57
C ASN A 269 7.63 0.87 20.77
N GLU A 270 6.58 1.27 21.49
CA GLU A 270 5.54 2.13 20.94
C GLU A 270 6.16 3.46 20.54
N HIS A 271 5.88 3.91 19.32
CA HIS A 271 6.55 5.08 18.78
C HIS A 271 5.76 5.85 17.72
N GLU A 272 6.16 7.11 17.56
CA GLU A 272 5.77 7.99 16.44
C GLU A 272 7.01 8.57 15.77
N LEU A 273 7.24 8.25 14.50
CA LEU A 273 8.25 8.92 13.66
C LEU A 273 7.53 9.83 12.67
N ARG A 274 7.81 11.12 12.73
CA ARG A 274 7.10 12.16 11.96
C ARG A 274 8.10 13.01 11.19
N ASN A 275 7.89 13.21 9.89
CA ASN A 275 8.72 14.10 9.08
C ASN A 275 10.24 13.83 9.24
N ILE A 276 10.61 12.55 9.24
CA ILE A 276 12.00 12.11 9.35
C ILE A 276 12.55 11.81 7.97
N PHE A 277 13.70 12.40 7.63
CA PHE A 277 14.44 12.11 6.41
C PHE A 277 15.69 11.29 6.73
N VAL A 278 15.88 10.14 6.07
CA VAL A 278 17.04 9.26 6.26
C VAL A 278 17.71 8.91 4.94
N THR A 279 19.04 9.05 4.89
CA THR A 279 19.83 8.71 3.70
C THR A 279 21.21 8.13 4.04
N ASN A 280 21.88 7.56 3.04
CA ASN A 280 23.25 7.02 3.11
C ASN A 280 23.48 6.03 4.27
N CYS A 281 22.45 5.29 4.66
CA CYS A 281 22.54 4.21 5.64
C CYS A 281 22.50 2.85 4.92
N ASN A 282 22.83 1.77 5.63
CA ASN A 282 22.52 0.43 5.15
C ASN A 282 20.99 0.24 5.08
N ARG A 283 20.29 0.58 6.16
CA ARG A 283 18.82 0.65 6.22
C ARG A 283 18.38 2.00 6.72
N GLY A 284 17.28 2.54 6.21
CA GLY A 284 16.76 3.84 6.67
C GLY A 284 16.15 3.74 8.07
N LEU A 285 14.90 3.28 8.12
CA LEU A 285 14.14 3.04 9.36
C LEU A 285 14.06 1.55 9.62
N ARG A 286 14.53 1.09 10.79
CA ARG A 286 14.57 -0.34 11.14
C ARG A 286 13.75 -0.60 12.40
N LEU A 287 12.65 -1.33 12.28
CA LEU A 287 11.73 -1.69 13.36
C LEU A 287 11.87 -3.17 13.67
N ARG A 288 12.05 -3.53 14.95
CA ARG A 288 12.21 -4.92 15.42
C ARG A 288 11.37 -5.19 16.66
N ALA A 289 10.48 -6.18 16.59
CA ALA A 289 9.64 -6.64 17.70
C ALA A 289 9.46 -8.17 17.70
N GLU A 290 10.54 -8.91 17.41
CA GLU A 290 10.50 -10.37 17.27
C GLU A 290 10.25 -11.09 18.60
N GLY A 291 10.53 -10.45 19.75
CA GLY A 291 10.25 -10.99 21.08
C GLY A 291 8.88 -10.61 21.65
N ALA A 292 8.10 -9.79 20.95
CA ALA A 292 6.86 -9.24 21.48
C ALA A 292 5.73 -10.29 21.48
N SER A 293 5.11 -10.53 22.64
CA SER A 293 3.97 -11.44 22.79
C SER A 293 2.65 -10.84 22.32
N THR A 294 2.62 -9.53 22.11
CA THR A 294 1.49 -8.76 21.58
C THR A 294 2.02 -7.79 20.53
N PRO A 295 1.23 -7.43 19.50
CA PRO A 295 1.65 -6.43 18.52
C PRO A 295 2.03 -5.12 19.21
N VAL A 296 3.16 -4.54 18.79
CA VAL A 296 3.62 -3.22 19.26
C VAL A 296 3.03 -2.15 18.34
N ASP A 297 2.46 -1.08 18.91
CA ASP A 297 1.89 0.01 18.12
C ASP A 297 2.98 0.90 17.53
N GLY A 298 2.83 1.32 16.28
CA GLY A 298 3.75 2.24 15.62
C GLY A 298 3.09 3.11 14.58
N LEU A 299 3.57 4.36 14.47
CA LEU A 299 3.15 5.30 13.44
C LEU A 299 4.36 5.93 12.74
N LEU A 300 4.44 5.74 11.43
CA LEU A 300 5.35 6.44 10.53
C LEU A 300 4.55 7.43 9.69
N LEU A 301 4.87 8.71 9.80
CA LEU A 301 4.09 9.78 9.19
C LEU A 301 4.99 10.74 8.42
N ALA A 302 4.72 10.91 7.13
CA ALA A 302 5.47 11.82 6.25
C ALA A 302 7.00 11.63 6.32
N CYS A 303 7.46 10.40 6.54
CA CYS A 303 8.88 10.07 6.55
C CYS A 303 9.41 9.82 5.14
N GLU A 304 10.68 10.11 4.92
CA GLU A 304 11.38 9.92 3.65
C GLU A 304 12.66 9.11 3.86
N THR A 305 12.83 8.04 3.08
CA THR A 305 14.02 7.18 3.13
C THR A 305 14.59 7.01 1.73
N ASN A 306 15.79 7.56 1.48
CA ASN A 306 16.37 7.59 0.15
C ASN A 306 17.83 7.16 0.13
N GLU A 307 18.25 6.53 -0.97
CA GLU A 307 19.66 6.22 -1.25
C GLU A 307 20.33 5.43 -0.10
N ASN A 308 19.58 4.49 0.49
CA ASN A 308 20.13 3.52 1.44
C ASN A 308 20.60 2.26 0.69
N ASP A 309 21.63 1.58 1.19
CA ASP A 309 22.24 0.44 0.47
C ASP A 309 21.30 -0.78 0.36
N LEU A 310 20.39 -0.96 1.32
CA LEU A 310 19.41 -2.03 1.37
C LEU A 310 17.99 -1.44 1.40
N GLU A 311 17.21 -1.69 2.46
CA GLU A 311 15.81 -1.27 2.51
C GLU A 311 15.65 0.14 3.08
N GLY A 312 14.69 0.90 2.53
CA GLY A 312 14.30 2.18 3.10
C GLY A 312 13.66 2.02 4.47
N ILE A 313 12.64 1.16 4.56
CA ILE A 313 11.95 0.79 5.80
C ILE A 313 12.03 -0.73 5.97
N SER A 314 12.56 -1.21 7.09
CA SER A 314 12.71 -2.64 7.39
C SER A 314 11.98 -2.98 8.68
N VAL A 315 11.01 -3.89 8.62
CA VAL A 315 10.16 -4.29 9.74
C VAL A 315 10.31 -5.79 9.98
N ALA A 316 10.44 -6.21 11.24
CA ALA A 316 10.30 -7.61 11.63
C ALA A 316 9.70 -7.71 13.04
N GLY A 317 8.93 -8.76 13.29
CA GLY A 317 8.25 -8.99 14.56
C GLY A 317 6.76 -8.67 14.53
N ALA A 318 6.15 -8.58 15.72
CA ALA A 318 4.72 -8.33 15.88
C ALA A 318 4.43 -6.82 15.99
N TRP A 319 3.72 -6.26 15.01
CA TRP A 319 3.47 -4.82 14.91
C TRP A 319 2.03 -4.48 14.52
N ASP A 320 1.39 -3.56 15.24
CA ASP A 320 0.23 -2.80 14.76
C ASP A 320 0.76 -1.48 14.18
N LEU A 321 1.09 -1.49 12.88
CA LEU A 321 1.85 -0.42 12.21
C LEU A 321 1.00 0.37 11.21
N THR A 322 1.00 1.69 11.38
CA THR A 322 0.49 2.63 10.38
C THR A 322 1.65 3.36 9.70
N ILE A 323 1.71 3.31 8.37
CA ILE A 323 2.64 4.05 7.53
C ILE A 323 1.82 4.97 6.63
N GLU A 324 1.87 6.27 6.88
CA GLU A 324 1.05 7.25 6.19
C GLU A 324 1.89 8.35 5.56
N GLY A 325 1.64 8.66 4.29
CA GLY A 325 2.25 9.82 3.68
C GLY A 325 3.76 9.72 3.44
N CYS A 326 4.33 8.53 3.56
CA CYS A 326 5.77 8.30 3.50
C CYS A 326 6.26 8.10 2.07
N GLN A 327 7.54 8.38 1.85
CA GLN A 327 8.22 8.16 0.58
C GLN A 327 9.48 7.32 0.80
N SER A 328 9.68 6.32 -0.04
CA SER A 328 10.90 5.51 -0.03
C SER A 328 11.38 5.28 -1.45
N ALA A 329 12.55 5.85 -1.78
CA ALA A 329 13.03 5.87 -3.14
C ALA A 329 14.53 5.64 -3.30
N PHE A 330 14.93 5.04 -4.42
CA PHE A 330 16.35 4.83 -4.76
C PHE A 330 17.14 4.02 -3.74
N ASN A 331 16.47 3.19 -2.93
CA ASN A 331 17.15 2.27 -2.04
C ASN A 331 17.66 1.05 -2.82
N GLY A 332 18.75 0.44 -2.37
CA GLY A 332 19.41 -0.65 -3.08
C GLY A 332 18.63 -1.96 -3.10
N GLN A 333 17.72 -2.16 -2.15
CA GLN A 333 16.75 -3.26 -2.12
C GLN A 333 15.32 -2.73 -2.08
N GLU A 334 14.50 -3.08 -1.09
CA GLU A 334 13.08 -2.75 -1.07
C GLU A 334 12.82 -1.32 -0.58
N GLY A 335 11.72 -0.72 -1.05
CA GLY A 335 11.24 0.54 -0.48
C GLY A 335 10.78 0.36 0.97
N CYS A 336 9.97 -0.67 1.21
CA CYS A 336 9.56 -1.13 2.53
C CYS A 336 9.44 -2.66 2.55
N GLN A 337 10.09 -3.30 3.51
CA GLN A 337 10.07 -4.74 3.69
C GLN A 337 9.57 -5.11 5.08
N PHE A 338 8.65 -6.06 5.13
CA PHE A 338 8.30 -6.81 6.35
C PHE A 338 8.83 -8.24 6.21
N ASP A 339 10.11 -8.43 6.52
CA ASP A 339 10.83 -9.72 6.39
C ASP A 339 10.14 -10.85 7.17
N LYS A 340 9.58 -10.52 8.34
CA LYS A 340 8.74 -11.42 9.14
C LYS A 340 7.71 -10.62 9.92
N LEU A 341 6.54 -10.39 9.33
CA LEU A 341 5.41 -9.89 10.10
C LEU A 341 4.85 -11.04 10.94
N LEU A 342 5.15 -11.04 12.23
CA LEU A 342 4.71 -12.09 13.15
C LEU A 342 3.30 -11.82 13.66
N CYS A 343 2.41 -12.82 13.64
CA CYS A 343 1.13 -12.76 14.35
C CYS A 343 1.10 -13.70 15.56
N PRO A 344 1.30 -13.16 16.78
CA PRO A 344 1.22 -13.94 18.01
C PRO A 344 -0.14 -14.62 18.22
N LEU A 345 -0.12 -15.70 19.01
CA LEU A 345 -1.30 -16.51 19.32
C LEU A 345 -2.46 -15.70 19.89
N GLY A 346 -3.65 -15.87 19.32
CA GLY A 346 -4.88 -15.22 19.76
C GLY A 346 -4.93 -13.71 19.48
N THR A 347 -4.00 -13.17 18.70
CA THR A 347 -3.93 -11.74 18.40
C THR A 347 -4.40 -11.42 16.99
N THR A 348 -4.59 -10.12 16.74
CA THR A 348 -4.74 -9.56 15.40
C THR A 348 -3.62 -8.57 15.17
N VAL A 349 -2.88 -8.75 14.09
CA VAL A 349 -1.82 -7.85 13.63
C VAL A 349 -2.37 -6.96 12.53
N LYS A 350 -2.20 -5.65 12.67
CA LYS A 350 -2.75 -4.66 11.73
C LYS A 350 -1.64 -3.88 11.05
N VAL A 351 -1.57 -4.00 9.74
CA VAL A 351 -0.72 -3.13 8.91
C VAL A 351 -1.60 -2.22 8.07
N ARG A 352 -1.34 -0.92 8.15
CA ARG A 352 -2.06 0.13 7.41
C ARG A 352 -1.05 0.99 6.67
N ILE A 353 -0.97 0.83 5.36
CA ILE A 353 -0.10 1.63 4.49
C ILE A 353 -1.01 2.51 3.64
N LYS A 354 -0.89 3.82 3.78
CA LYS A 354 -1.81 4.78 3.18
C LYS A 354 -1.06 5.96 2.59
N ASP A 355 -1.45 6.38 1.38
CA ASP A 355 -0.92 7.59 0.77
C ASP A 355 0.62 7.59 0.69
N CYS A 356 1.25 6.45 0.35
CA CYS A 356 2.71 6.32 0.33
C CYS A 356 3.24 6.18 -1.11
N ALA A 357 4.51 6.52 -1.31
CA ALA A 357 5.20 6.34 -2.59
C ALA A 357 6.46 5.51 -2.44
N PHE A 358 6.53 4.38 -3.16
CA PHE A 358 7.67 3.47 -3.19
C PHE A 358 8.19 3.37 -4.62
N THR A 359 9.31 4.05 -4.90
CA THR A 359 9.72 4.28 -6.29
C THR A 359 11.19 4.08 -6.54
N TYR A 360 11.53 3.44 -7.66
CA TYR A 360 12.90 3.25 -8.12
C TYR A 360 13.81 2.55 -7.11
N ASN A 361 13.24 1.65 -6.30
CA ASN A 361 14.01 0.80 -5.40
C ASN A 361 14.59 -0.39 -6.18
N GLY A 362 15.73 -0.94 -5.71
CA GLY A 362 16.50 -1.95 -6.43
C GLY A 362 15.82 -3.31 -6.56
N THR A 363 14.88 -3.62 -5.66
CA THR A 363 14.00 -4.80 -5.72
C THR A 363 12.53 -4.34 -5.69
N ASP A 364 11.80 -4.61 -4.62
CA ASP A 364 10.36 -4.41 -4.53
C ASP A 364 10.01 -3.03 -3.99
N GLY A 365 8.87 -2.47 -4.42
CA GLY A 365 8.37 -1.23 -3.81
C GLY A 365 7.96 -1.47 -2.35
N LEU A 366 7.06 -2.43 -2.16
CA LEU A 366 6.62 -2.94 -0.86
C LEU A 366 6.64 -4.47 -0.90
N ASP A 367 7.16 -5.06 0.16
CA ASP A 367 7.23 -6.50 0.37
C ASP A 367 6.73 -6.84 1.78
N ILE A 368 5.76 -7.75 1.89
CA ILE A 368 5.15 -8.14 3.18
C ILE A 368 5.09 -9.66 3.31
N ASP A 369 5.97 -10.22 4.14
CA ASP A 369 5.97 -11.65 4.47
C ASP A 369 5.14 -11.90 5.73
N LEU A 370 3.99 -12.57 5.58
CA LEU A 370 3.11 -12.94 6.68
C LEU A 370 3.61 -14.24 7.31
N PHE A 371 4.13 -14.15 8.53
CA PHE A 371 4.85 -15.25 9.16
C PHE A 371 4.22 -15.73 10.48
N VAL A 372 4.25 -17.05 10.70
CA VAL A 372 3.75 -17.69 11.92
C VAL A 372 4.84 -18.52 12.59
N ASP A 373 5.06 -18.28 13.89
CA ASP A 373 5.98 -19.08 14.71
C ASP A 373 5.34 -20.41 15.14
N GLY A 374 5.53 -21.43 14.30
CA GLY A 374 5.27 -22.84 14.64
C GLY A 374 3.85 -23.32 14.29
N PRO A 375 3.71 -24.61 13.92
CA PRO A 375 2.46 -25.14 13.37
C PRO A 375 1.39 -25.44 14.43
N ASN A 376 0.11 -25.29 14.05
CA ASN A 376 -1.07 -25.90 14.68
C ASN A 376 -1.29 -25.63 16.18
N VAL A 377 -1.00 -24.41 16.61
CA VAL A 377 -1.23 -23.94 17.98
C VAL A 377 -2.57 -23.18 18.09
N THR A 378 -3.35 -23.48 19.14
CA THR A 378 -4.66 -22.85 19.40
C THR A 378 -4.55 -21.91 20.61
N PRO A 379 -5.15 -20.69 20.56
CA PRO A 379 -5.89 -20.10 19.44
C PRO A 379 -4.97 -19.64 18.30
N GLY A 380 -5.50 -19.59 17.07
CA GLY A 380 -4.80 -19.04 15.91
C GLY A 380 -4.67 -17.51 15.95
N GLY A 381 -4.42 -16.89 14.79
CA GLY A 381 -4.22 -15.44 14.67
C GLY A 381 -4.79 -14.85 13.38
N LEU A 382 -4.87 -13.51 13.33
CA LEU A 382 -5.36 -12.77 12.17
C LEU A 382 -4.35 -11.71 11.73
N PHE A 383 -3.95 -11.77 10.46
CA PHE A 383 -3.32 -10.64 9.77
C PHE A 383 -4.40 -9.76 9.13
N ASP A 384 -4.34 -8.46 9.33
CA ASP A 384 -5.19 -7.49 8.65
C ASP A 384 -4.32 -6.45 7.96
N VAL A 385 -4.14 -6.59 6.65
CA VAL A 385 -3.22 -5.79 5.84
C VAL A 385 -4.02 -4.91 4.88
N ARG A 386 -3.84 -3.60 4.98
CA ARG A 386 -4.52 -2.62 4.11
C ARG A 386 -3.49 -1.70 3.45
N VAL A 387 -3.43 -1.74 2.13
CA VAL A 387 -2.64 -0.84 1.29
C VAL A 387 -3.60 0.06 0.52
N ARG A 388 -3.53 1.38 0.71
CA ARG A 388 -4.48 2.33 0.14
C ARG A 388 -3.79 3.53 -0.50
N ASN A 389 -4.23 3.89 -1.71
CA ASN A 389 -3.79 5.10 -2.39
C ASN A 389 -2.26 5.24 -2.42
N CYS A 390 -1.56 4.14 -2.73
CA CYS A 390 -0.10 4.11 -2.78
C CYS A 390 0.39 4.09 -4.23
N LEU A 391 1.55 4.69 -4.47
CA LEU A 391 2.28 4.67 -5.74
C LEU A 391 3.43 3.67 -5.65
N PHE A 392 3.51 2.76 -6.62
CA PHE A 392 4.59 1.79 -6.78
C PHE A 392 5.18 1.89 -8.19
N ALA A 393 6.32 2.57 -8.33
CA ALA A 393 6.81 2.95 -9.66
C ALA A 393 8.29 2.65 -9.90
N GLY A 394 8.60 2.01 -11.02
CA GLY A 394 9.98 1.87 -11.48
C GLY A 394 10.86 0.97 -10.61
N ASN A 395 10.28 0.12 -9.76
CA ASN A 395 11.03 -0.78 -8.88
C ASN A 395 11.66 -1.94 -9.68
N GLY A 396 12.78 -2.46 -9.17
CA GLY A 396 13.59 -3.51 -9.81
C GLY A 396 12.93 -4.88 -9.88
N ARG A 397 11.83 -5.10 -9.15
CA ARG A 397 11.00 -6.30 -9.17
C ARG A 397 9.50 -5.96 -9.14
N GLU A 398 8.74 -6.40 -8.13
CA GLU A 398 7.32 -6.12 -7.97
C GLU A 398 7.09 -4.68 -7.50
N GLY A 399 5.92 -4.13 -7.84
CA GLY A 399 5.47 -2.89 -7.24
C GLY A 399 5.09 -3.11 -5.76
N CYS A 400 4.22 -4.08 -5.52
CA CYS A 400 3.70 -4.44 -4.20
C CYS A 400 3.55 -5.97 -4.14
N LEU A 401 4.26 -6.61 -3.22
CA LEU A 401 4.18 -8.03 -2.90
C LEU A 401 3.59 -8.20 -1.50
N ILE A 402 2.62 -9.10 -1.37
CA ILE A 402 2.10 -9.57 -0.08
C ILE A 402 2.12 -11.09 -0.15
N ASP A 403 2.94 -11.71 0.69
CA ASP A 403 3.23 -13.13 0.71
C ASP A 403 2.69 -13.82 1.98
N GLY A 404 2.07 -14.98 1.79
CA GLY A 404 1.25 -15.70 2.76
C GLY A 404 1.85 -17.03 3.20
N ASP A 405 3.06 -17.01 3.76
CA ASP A 405 3.85 -18.17 4.22
C ASP A 405 3.37 -18.80 5.55
N TYR A 406 2.12 -19.26 5.60
CA TYR A 406 1.56 -19.92 6.79
C TYR A 406 0.62 -21.09 6.47
N GLU A 407 0.84 -21.75 5.34
CA GLU A 407 0.08 -22.88 4.81
C GLU A 407 0.05 -24.11 5.72
N LEU A 408 1.02 -24.26 6.62
CA LEU A 408 1.06 -25.32 7.64
C LEU A 408 0.29 -24.97 8.93
N SER A 409 -0.37 -23.81 8.97
CA SER A 409 -1.00 -23.22 10.15
C SER A 409 -2.45 -22.82 9.89
N ASP A 410 -3.34 -23.81 9.75
CA ASP A 410 -4.75 -23.65 9.36
C ASP A 410 -5.60 -22.72 10.27
N LEU A 411 -5.13 -22.41 11.48
CA LEU A 411 -5.81 -21.50 12.40
C LEU A 411 -5.46 -20.02 12.16
N TRP A 412 -4.49 -19.73 11.28
CA TRP A 412 -4.14 -18.37 10.88
C TRP A 412 -4.88 -17.97 9.62
N THR A 413 -5.19 -16.69 9.55
CA THR A 413 -5.91 -16.11 8.43
C THR A 413 -5.37 -14.73 8.10
N ALA A 414 -5.42 -14.35 6.83
CA ALA A 414 -5.17 -12.98 6.40
C ALA A 414 -6.44 -12.33 5.82
N ASN A 415 -6.63 -11.05 6.16
CA ASN A 415 -7.56 -10.13 5.50
C ASN A 415 -6.71 -9.09 4.76
N ILE A 416 -6.68 -9.18 3.44
CA ILE A 416 -5.84 -8.33 2.58
C ILE A 416 -6.73 -7.42 1.73
N LEU A 417 -6.45 -6.13 1.77
CA LEU A 417 -7.02 -5.14 0.85
C LEU A 417 -5.92 -4.32 0.20
N VAL A 418 -5.95 -4.27 -1.11
CA VAL A 418 -5.22 -3.27 -1.91
C VAL A 418 -6.24 -2.39 -2.62
N GLN A 419 -6.22 -1.09 -2.35
CA GLN A 419 -7.24 -0.17 -2.82
C GLN A 419 -6.65 1.10 -3.44
N SER A 420 -7.14 1.48 -4.61
CA SER A 420 -6.72 2.73 -5.27
C SER A 420 -5.21 2.88 -5.45
N ALA A 421 -4.46 1.77 -5.50
CA ALA A 421 -3.04 1.81 -5.77
C ALA A 421 -2.77 2.11 -7.25
N LEU A 422 -1.70 2.86 -7.51
CA LEU A 422 -1.17 3.10 -8.83
C LEU A 422 0.18 2.39 -8.95
N THR A 423 0.32 1.50 -9.92
CA THR A 423 1.59 0.82 -10.19
C THR A 423 1.99 1.02 -11.62
N HIS A 424 3.27 1.33 -11.86
CA HIS A 424 3.76 1.43 -13.22
C HIS A 424 5.27 1.25 -13.39
N GLY A 425 5.68 0.70 -14.54
CA GLY A 425 7.08 0.58 -14.91
C GLY A 425 7.95 -0.27 -13.98
N ASN A 426 7.36 -1.12 -13.13
CA ASN A 426 8.08 -2.10 -12.32
C ASN A 426 8.58 -3.24 -13.22
N GLN A 427 9.70 -3.89 -12.88
CA GLN A 427 10.28 -4.93 -13.75
C GLN A 427 9.47 -6.22 -13.78
N MET A 428 8.75 -6.54 -12.71
CA MET A 428 7.91 -7.74 -12.59
C MET A 428 6.45 -7.32 -12.47
N ALA A 429 5.67 -7.92 -11.56
CA ALA A 429 4.25 -7.61 -11.45
C ALA A 429 4.01 -6.21 -10.88
N GLY A 430 2.89 -5.58 -11.25
CA GLY A 430 2.45 -4.35 -10.60
C GLY A 430 2.04 -4.60 -9.15
N ILE A 431 1.12 -5.53 -8.94
CA ILE A 431 0.71 -6.03 -7.62
C ILE A 431 0.74 -7.54 -7.68
N HIS A 432 1.42 -8.17 -6.72
CA HIS A 432 1.48 -9.61 -6.51
C HIS A 432 0.92 -9.93 -5.13
N ILE A 433 -0.09 -10.80 -5.08
CA ILE A 433 -0.55 -11.40 -3.83
C ILE A 433 -0.32 -12.90 -3.91
N ASP A 434 0.59 -13.40 -3.08
CA ASP A 434 0.92 -14.81 -2.95
C ASP A 434 0.27 -15.38 -1.69
N LEU A 435 -0.57 -16.40 -1.82
CA LEU A 435 -1.46 -16.88 -0.76
C LEU A 435 -1.38 -18.38 -0.58
N ASP A 436 -0.37 -18.84 0.16
CA ASP A 436 -0.27 -20.27 0.46
C ASP A 436 -1.16 -20.68 1.63
N GLY A 437 -1.38 -19.79 2.59
CA GLY A 437 -2.31 -19.97 3.70
C GLY A 437 -3.75 -19.55 3.43
N HIS A 438 -4.62 -19.76 4.43
CA HIS A 438 -5.98 -19.26 4.37
C HIS A 438 -6.01 -17.73 4.34
N ALA A 439 -6.59 -17.14 3.30
CA ALA A 439 -6.67 -15.68 3.16
C ALA A 439 -8.03 -15.22 2.60
N ARG A 440 -8.23 -13.91 2.64
CA ARG A 440 -9.31 -13.17 1.98
C ARG A 440 -8.64 -11.96 1.34
N ALA A 441 -8.54 -11.93 0.01
CA ALA A 441 -7.84 -10.88 -0.69
C ALA A 441 -8.78 -10.13 -1.64
N VAL A 442 -8.77 -8.80 -1.53
CA VAL A 442 -9.59 -7.93 -2.38
C VAL A 442 -8.75 -6.78 -2.92
N VAL A 443 -8.72 -6.64 -4.24
CA VAL A 443 -8.06 -5.55 -4.95
C VAL A 443 -9.12 -4.68 -5.61
N ILE A 444 -9.16 -3.39 -5.29
CA ILE A 444 -10.24 -2.48 -5.68
C ILE A 444 -9.69 -1.20 -6.26
N THR A 445 -10.29 -0.74 -7.37
CA THR A 445 -10.01 0.56 -7.99
C THR A 445 -8.52 0.84 -8.22
N CYS A 446 -7.70 -0.19 -8.40
CA CYS A 446 -6.27 -0.07 -8.65
C CYS A 446 -5.99 0.10 -10.14
N SER A 447 -4.91 0.81 -10.47
CA SER A 447 -4.41 0.98 -11.84
C SER A 447 -3.00 0.41 -11.94
N SER A 448 -2.79 -0.58 -12.81
CA SER A 448 -1.50 -1.22 -13.04
C SER A 448 -1.09 -1.11 -14.51
N LYS A 449 -0.06 -0.33 -14.80
CA LYS A 449 0.29 0.09 -16.16
C LYS A 449 1.74 -0.18 -16.52
N GLY A 450 2.01 -0.73 -17.70
CA GLY A 450 3.35 -0.73 -18.27
C GLY A 450 4.43 -1.45 -17.46
N ASN A 451 4.05 -2.45 -16.66
CA ASN A 451 5.00 -3.28 -15.91
C ASN A 451 5.63 -4.35 -16.81
N GLY A 452 6.83 -4.81 -16.43
CA GLY A 452 7.60 -5.84 -17.13
C GLY A 452 7.07 -7.27 -16.95
N GLY A 453 6.20 -7.49 -15.95
CA GLY A 453 5.41 -8.70 -15.73
C GLY A 453 3.90 -8.46 -15.91
N ASP A 454 3.09 -9.18 -15.14
CA ASP A 454 1.63 -9.04 -15.15
C ASP A 454 1.18 -7.73 -14.47
N GLY A 455 -0.01 -7.24 -14.81
CA GLY A 455 -0.59 -6.09 -14.11
C GLY A 455 -0.92 -6.43 -12.66
N PHE A 456 -1.67 -7.51 -12.48
CA PHE A 456 -2.01 -8.12 -11.20
C PHE A 456 -1.64 -9.60 -11.27
N LEU A 457 -0.81 -10.07 -10.35
CA LEU A 457 -0.43 -11.47 -10.21
C LEU A 457 -1.00 -12.02 -8.91
N PHE A 458 -1.60 -13.19 -9.01
CA PHE A 458 -2.10 -13.94 -7.89
C PHE A 458 -1.54 -15.35 -7.94
N THR A 459 -0.94 -15.78 -6.85
CA THR A 459 -0.43 -17.15 -6.70
C THR A 459 -0.95 -17.76 -5.40
N SER A 460 -1.01 -19.08 -5.37
CA SER A 460 -1.32 -19.86 -4.17
C SER A 460 -0.90 -21.30 -4.42
N GLU A 461 -0.57 -22.06 -3.37
CA GLU A 461 -0.24 -23.49 -3.52
C GLU A 461 -1.20 -24.41 -2.76
N SER A 462 -1.47 -24.09 -1.49
CA SER A 462 -1.99 -25.09 -0.55
C SER A 462 -3.48 -24.98 -0.25
N GLN A 463 -4.03 -23.77 -0.14
CA GLN A 463 -5.39 -23.56 0.36
C GLN A 463 -6.34 -22.99 -0.70
N ALA A 464 -7.57 -23.50 -0.73
CA ALA A 464 -8.62 -22.97 -1.60
C ALA A 464 -9.23 -21.67 -1.06
N GLY A 465 -9.58 -20.76 -1.96
CA GLY A 465 -10.16 -19.47 -1.59
C GLY A 465 -10.68 -18.63 -2.76
N ILE A 466 -10.96 -17.36 -2.49
CA ILE A 466 -11.41 -16.39 -3.48
C ILE A 466 -10.53 -15.15 -3.40
N ILE A 467 -10.14 -14.64 -4.58
CA ILE A 467 -9.57 -13.31 -4.75
C ILE A 467 -10.55 -12.47 -5.55
N SER A 468 -10.87 -11.26 -5.07
CA SER A 468 -11.77 -10.34 -5.77
C SER A 468 -11.00 -9.17 -6.38
N LEU A 469 -11.18 -8.92 -7.69
CA LEU A 469 -10.61 -7.78 -8.41
C LEU A 469 -11.73 -6.89 -8.95
N LEU A 470 -11.89 -5.69 -8.40
CA LEU A 470 -13.08 -4.84 -8.62
C LEU A 470 -12.68 -3.47 -9.17
N GLY A 471 -13.28 -3.05 -10.29
CA GLY A 471 -13.10 -1.68 -10.80
C GLY A 471 -11.66 -1.32 -11.16
N CYS A 472 -10.82 -2.29 -11.51
CA CYS A 472 -9.39 -2.08 -11.73
C CYS A 472 -9.05 -1.84 -13.21
N LEU A 473 -7.91 -1.20 -13.47
CA LEU A 473 -7.32 -1.03 -14.79
C LEU A 473 -6.00 -1.81 -14.86
N ALA A 474 -5.84 -2.66 -15.87
CA ALA A 474 -4.55 -3.21 -16.27
C ALA A 474 -4.23 -2.80 -17.71
N GLN A 475 -3.17 -2.02 -17.93
CA GLN A 475 -2.85 -1.46 -19.24
C GLN A 475 -1.40 -1.70 -19.64
N ALA A 476 -1.17 -2.12 -20.87
CA ALA A 476 0.15 -2.14 -21.49
C ALA A 476 1.24 -2.93 -20.74
N ASN A 477 0.84 -3.92 -19.94
CA ASN A 477 1.78 -4.80 -19.23
C ASN A 477 2.40 -5.82 -20.20
N ARG A 478 3.64 -6.23 -19.92
CA ARG A 478 4.38 -7.24 -20.69
C ARG A 478 3.91 -8.67 -20.41
N GLY A 479 3.24 -8.86 -19.29
CA GLY A 479 2.45 -10.05 -18.95
C GLY A 479 0.98 -9.91 -19.37
N ALA A 480 0.12 -10.59 -18.62
CA ALA A 480 -1.32 -10.48 -18.65
C ALA A 480 -1.78 -9.20 -17.92
N GLY A 481 -3.04 -8.82 -18.13
CA GLY A 481 -3.67 -7.79 -17.32
C GLY A 481 -3.83 -8.24 -15.87
N ALA A 482 -4.42 -9.43 -15.70
CA ALA A 482 -4.46 -10.15 -14.43
C ALA A 482 -4.12 -11.62 -14.67
N ARG A 483 -3.37 -12.23 -13.76
CA ARG A 483 -3.06 -13.66 -13.78
C ARG A 483 -3.35 -14.30 -12.43
N SER A 484 -3.99 -15.47 -12.45
CA SER A 484 -3.94 -16.42 -11.36
C SER A 484 -3.08 -17.62 -11.78
N ASP A 485 -1.97 -17.87 -11.09
CA ASP A 485 -1.05 -18.97 -11.35
C ASP A 485 -0.89 -19.89 -10.13
N LEU A 486 -0.54 -21.15 -10.37
CA LEU A 486 -0.34 -22.21 -9.35
C LEU A 486 -1.56 -22.53 -8.45
N GLY A 487 -2.62 -21.74 -8.53
CA GLY A 487 -3.52 -21.47 -7.42
C GLY A 487 -4.74 -22.36 -7.21
N GLN A 488 -5.06 -22.55 -5.93
CA GLN A 488 -6.36 -23.05 -5.47
C GLN A 488 -7.36 -21.92 -5.18
N PHE A 489 -6.92 -20.66 -5.30
CA PHE A 489 -7.81 -19.51 -5.24
C PHE A 489 -8.48 -19.23 -6.60
N ALA A 490 -9.79 -19.03 -6.58
CA ALA A 490 -10.54 -18.59 -7.74
C ALA A 490 -10.49 -17.06 -7.88
N LEU A 491 -10.00 -16.56 -9.02
CA LEU A 491 -10.07 -15.13 -9.33
C LEU A 491 -11.49 -14.74 -9.77
N CYS A 492 -12.11 -13.84 -9.03
CA CYS A 492 -13.43 -13.29 -9.31
C CYS A 492 -13.31 -11.80 -9.61
N THR A 493 -13.61 -11.40 -10.85
CA THR A 493 -13.42 -10.03 -11.32
C THR A 493 -14.74 -9.33 -11.62
N SER A 494 -14.81 -8.02 -11.36
CA SER A 494 -15.97 -7.19 -11.67
C SER A 494 -15.55 -5.82 -12.18
N HIS A 495 -16.21 -5.31 -13.23
CA HIS A 495 -16.00 -3.94 -13.71
C HIS A 495 -14.53 -3.58 -13.97
N CYS A 496 -13.71 -4.52 -14.45
CA CYS A 496 -12.31 -4.22 -14.77
C CYS A 496 -12.13 -3.78 -16.23
N ALA A 497 -11.10 -2.98 -16.50
CA ALA A 497 -10.64 -2.63 -17.85
C ALA A 497 -9.25 -3.23 -18.09
N LEU A 498 -9.11 -4.02 -19.16
CA LEU A 498 -7.86 -4.67 -19.54
C LEU A 498 -7.46 -4.20 -20.93
N ILE A 499 -6.36 -3.46 -21.05
CA ILE A 499 -6.03 -2.72 -22.28
C ILE A 499 -4.62 -3.06 -22.79
N GLY A 500 -4.54 -3.74 -23.94
CA GLY A 500 -3.28 -3.99 -24.64
C GLY A 500 -2.18 -4.70 -23.83
N ASN A 501 -2.53 -5.72 -23.04
CA ASN A 501 -1.55 -6.49 -22.27
C ASN A 501 -1.00 -7.63 -23.15
N SER A 502 0.30 -7.91 -23.06
CA SER A 502 0.99 -8.72 -24.08
C SER A 502 0.63 -10.21 -24.02
N GLN A 503 0.32 -10.76 -22.84
CA GLN A 503 -0.03 -12.18 -22.69
C GLN A 503 -1.54 -12.45 -22.55
N GLY A 504 -2.38 -11.39 -22.61
CA GLY A 504 -3.84 -11.50 -22.54
C GLY A 504 -4.46 -10.59 -21.49
N GLY A 505 -5.80 -10.57 -21.45
CA GLY A 505 -6.55 -9.83 -20.44
C GLY A 505 -6.47 -10.53 -19.08
N ILE A 506 -7.26 -11.57 -18.90
CA ILE A 506 -7.25 -12.45 -17.73
C ILE A 506 -6.68 -13.81 -18.14
N VAL A 507 -5.68 -14.28 -17.40
CA VAL A 507 -5.03 -15.58 -17.62
C VAL A 507 -5.06 -16.40 -16.34
N GLU A 508 -5.73 -17.55 -16.36
CA GLU A 508 -5.77 -18.49 -15.24
C GLU A 508 -5.12 -19.81 -15.67
N THR A 509 -4.30 -20.41 -14.83
CA THR A 509 -3.58 -21.66 -15.19
C THR A 509 -4.13 -22.89 -14.47
N ALA A 510 -4.60 -22.74 -13.24
CA ALA A 510 -5.01 -23.87 -12.39
C ALA A 510 -6.55 -24.04 -12.32
N LEU A 511 -7.29 -22.97 -12.00
CA LEU A 511 -8.75 -22.99 -11.87
C LEU A 511 -9.40 -21.97 -12.82
N PRO A 512 -10.57 -22.27 -13.42
CA PRO A 512 -11.30 -21.26 -14.19
C PRO A 512 -11.76 -20.10 -13.30
N GLY A 513 -11.26 -18.90 -13.59
CA GLY A 513 -11.73 -17.65 -13.00
C GLY A 513 -13.13 -17.25 -13.48
N TYR A 514 -13.73 -16.29 -12.77
CA TYR A 514 -15.05 -15.74 -13.05
C TYR A 514 -14.95 -14.25 -13.27
N GLN A 515 -15.67 -13.75 -14.27
CA GLN A 515 -15.65 -12.36 -14.64
C GLN A 515 -17.05 -11.83 -14.90
N MET A 516 -17.35 -10.67 -14.33
CA MET A 516 -18.58 -9.93 -14.58
C MET A 516 -18.28 -8.50 -15.03
N ASN A 517 -19.08 -8.00 -15.97
CA ASN A 517 -19.14 -6.58 -16.33
C ASN A 517 -17.79 -5.95 -16.69
N ALA A 518 -16.85 -6.70 -17.26
CA ALA A 518 -15.51 -6.20 -17.57
C ALA A 518 -15.35 -5.89 -19.07
N ALA A 519 -14.29 -5.15 -19.36
CA ALA A 519 -13.96 -4.65 -20.68
C ALA A 519 -12.54 -5.05 -21.08
N ALA A 520 -12.37 -5.69 -22.24
CA ALA A 520 -11.07 -5.98 -22.82
C ALA A 520 -10.87 -5.22 -24.14
N TRP A 521 -9.90 -4.32 -24.17
CA TRP A 521 -9.55 -3.52 -25.35
C TRP A 521 -8.15 -3.89 -25.83
N LEU A 522 -7.97 -4.11 -27.13
CA LEU A 522 -6.68 -4.50 -27.73
C LEU A 522 -6.06 -5.77 -27.12
N GLN A 523 -6.88 -6.70 -26.64
CA GLN A 523 -6.41 -7.99 -26.11
C GLN A 523 -6.50 -9.07 -27.19
N THR A 524 -5.39 -9.74 -27.48
CA THR A 524 -5.39 -10.90 -28.41
C THR A 524 -6.18 -12.06 -27.81
N ASN A 525 -5.92 -12.34 -26.52
CA ASN A 525 -6.61 -13.35 -25.74
C ASN A 525 -7.23 -12.66 -24.52
N PRO A 526 -8.47 -12.17 -24.62
CA PRO A 526 -9.05 -11.38 -23.54
C PRO A 526 -9.29 -12.23 -22.29
N TRP A 527 -9.74 -13.48 -22.43
CA TRP A 527 -10.21 -14.33 -21.33
C TRP A 527 -9.73 -15.77 -21.51
N VAL A 528 -8.86 -16.28 -20.64
CA VAL A 528 -8.27 -17.62 -20.78
C VAL A 528 -8.05 -18.28 -19.41
N PRO A 529 -8.65 -19.44 -19.12
CA PRO A 529 -9.97 -19.96 -19.46
C PRO A 529 -11.07 -19.40 -18.52
N THR A 530 -11.29 -18.08 -18.54
CA THR A 530 -12.26 -17.40 -17.66
C THR A 530 -13.71 -17.54 -18.13
N ARG A 531 -14.66 -17.72 -17.21
CA ARG A 531 -16.09 -17.62 -17.50
C ARG A 531 -16.55 -16.17 -17.44
N THR A 532 -17.20 -15.68 -18.50
CA THR A 532 -17.50 -14.25 -18.67
C THR A 532 -18.99 -13.97 -18.71
N PHE A 533 -19.44 -12.95 -17.97
CA PHE A 533 -20.83 -12.50 -17.90
C PHE A 533 -20.90 -10.98 -18.08
N GLY A 534 -21.85 -10.50 -18.89
CA GLY A 534 -22.05 -9.05 -19.14
C GLY A 534 -20.79 -8.28 -19.54
N SER A 535 -19.84 -8.93 -20.20
CA SER A 535 -18.52 -8.38 -20.53
C SER A 535 -18.32 -8.26 -22.04
N ALA A 536 -17.53 -7.29 -22.48
CA ALA A 536 -17.19 -7.14 -23.90
C ALA A 536 -15.69 -7.12 -24.15
N ALA A 537 -15.29 -7.59 -25.33
CA ALA A 537 -13.95 -7.49 -25.85
C ALA A 537 -13.97 -6.94 -27.28
N SER A 538 -13.00 -6.11 -27.64
CA SER A 538 -12.85 -5.58 -29.00
C SER A 538 -11.37 -5.30 -29.31
N SER A 539 -11.01 -5.46 -30.58
CA SER A 539 -9.73 -5.04 -31.17
C SER A 539 -9.89 -4.09 -32.36
N GLY A 540 -11.14 -3.73 -32.69
CA GLY A 540 -11.47 -2.89 -33.85
C GLY A 540 -12.14 -1.58 -33.44
N THR A 541 -13.40 -1.65 -32.98
CA THR A 541 -14.14 -0.47 -32.53
C THR A 541 -13.71 -0.07 -31.11
N PRO A 542 -13.33 1.20 -30.88
CA PRO A 542 -12.98 1.69 -29.55
C PRO A 542 -14.08 1.40 -28.52
N LEU A 543 -13.68 0.88 -27.36
CA LEU A 543 -14.61 0.61 -26.26
C LEU A 543 -14.84 1.83 -25.37
N PHE A 544 -13.84 2.69 -25.25
CA PHE A 544 -13.80 3.82 -24.32
C PHE A 544 -13.63 5.15 -25.05
N ASN A 545 -14.09 6.25 -24.44
CA ASN A 545 -13.92 7.61 -24.95
C ASN A 545 -12.44 7.98 -25.15
N ASN A 546 -11.59 7.65 -24.17
CA ASN A 546 -10.15 7.82 -24.30
C ASN A 546 -9.38 6.67 -23.66
N ALA A 547 -8.70 5.90 -24.50
CA ALA A 547 -7.78 4.83 -24.14
C ALA A 547 -6.71 4.71 -25.24
N PRO A 548 -5.61 3.96 -24.99
CA PRO A 548 -4.63 3.69 -26.04
C PRO A 548 -5.27 3.13 -27.31
N GLY A 549 -4.87 3.66 -28.47
CA GLY A 549 -5.24 3.13 -29.79
C GLY A 549 -4.29 2.02 -30.26
N GLN A 550 -3.08 1.98 -29.72
CA GLN A 550 -2.13 0.89 -29.88
C GLN A 550 -1.23 0.85 -28.64
N VAL A 551 -0.84 -0.35 -28.22
CA VAL A 551 0.27 -0.56 -27.27
C VAL A 551 1.39 -1.26 -28.02
N ILE A 552 2.59 -0.71 -27.94
CA ILE A 552 3.80 -1.25 -28.57
C ILE A 552 4.72 -1.77 -27.48
N ARG A 553 5.27 -2.96 -27.69
CA ARG A 553 6.31 -3.50 -26.82
C ARG A 553 7.65 -2.82 -27.10
N THR A 554 8.39 -2.54 -26.04
CA THR A 554 9.72 -1.95 -26.14
C THR A 554 10.77 -2.82 -25.44
N GLU A 555 12.04 -2.52 -25.70
CA GLU A 555 13.22 -3.08 -25.01
C GLU A 555 14.30 -2.00 -24.86
N GLY A 556 15.24 -2.21 -23.94
CA GLY A 556 16.28 -1.22 -23.62
C GLY A 556 15.91 -0.36 -22.41
N THR A 557 16.27 0.91 -22.43
CA THR A 557 16.04 1.86 -21.33
C THR A 557 15.45 3.17 -21.84
N GLY A 558 14.92 4.02 -20.95
CA GLY A 558 14.38 5.33 -21.34
C GLY A 558 15.34 6.18 -22.18
N ALA A 559 16.64 6.09 -21.91
CA ALA A 559 17.68 6.81 -22.67
C ALA A 559 17.95 6.22 -24.06
N SER A 560 17.71 4.92 -24.25
CA SER A 560 17.95 4.21 -25.51
C SER A 560 17.08 2.96 -25.56
N PHE A 561 15.97 3.03 -26.30
CA PHE A 561 15.05 1.92 -26.45
C PHE A 561 14.75 1.60 -27.91
N ASN A 562 14.33 0.36 -28.12
CA ASN A 562 13.81 -0.09 -29.40
C ASN A 562 12.32 -0.43 -29.33
N LEU A 563 11.61 -0.21 -30.43
CA LEU A 563 10.27 -0.78 -30.64
C LEU A 563 10.42 -2.21 -31.14
N LEU A 564 9.67 -3.12 -30.51
CA LEU A 564 9.63 -4.53 -30.93
C LEU A 564 8.51 -4.81 -31.95
N ASP A 565 7.55 -3.90 -32.05
CA ASP A 565 6.42 -3.97 -32.97
C ASP A 565 6.35 -2.69 -33.81
N ALA A 566 5.79 -2.78 -35.02
CA ALA A 566 5.67 -1.63 -35.91
C ALA A 566 4.66 -0.61 -35.37
N PRO A 567 5.01 0.70 -35.29
CA PRO A 567 4.08 1.71 -34.85
C PRO A 567 3.04 2.03 -35.92
N ALA A 568 1.78 2.15 -35.49
CA ALA A 568 0.67 2.67 -36.30
C ALA A 568 0.53 4.20 -36.19
N PHE A 569 1.48 4.87 -35.53
CA PHE A 569 1.51 6.31 -35.35
C PHE A 569 2.73 6.95 -36.04
N GLY A 570 2.60 8.24 -36.35
CA GLY A 570 3.65 9.05 -36.98
C GLY A 570 4.23 10.11 -36.04
N PRO A 571 5.19 10.93 -36.53
CA PRO A 571 5.68 12.08 -35.79
C PRO A 571 4.53 13.04 -35.41
N GLY A 572 4.58 13.59 -34.19
CA GLY A 572 3.54 14.42 -33.58
C GLY A 572 2.52 13.64 -32.75
N ALA A 573 2.51 12.30 -32.79
CA ALA A 573 1.61 11.49 -32.00
C ALA A 573 1.89 11.59 -30.50
N THR A 574 0.84 11.68 -29.68
CA THR A 574 0.94 11.60 -28.21
C THR A 574 1.08 10.15 -27.76
N VAL A 575 2.14 9.86 -27.03
CA VAL A 575 2.45 8.55 -26.47
C VAL A 575 2.75 8.66 -24.98
N GLU A 576 2.56 7.55 -24.26
CA GLU A 576 2.85 7.37 -22.84
C GLU A 576 3.90 6.27 -22.68
N TRP A 577 4.91 6.51 -21.84
CA TRP A 577 6.00 5.57 -21.56
C TRP A 577 5.70 4.78 -20.30
N ASN A 578 5.67 3.44 -20.40
CA ASN A 578 5.47 2.54 -19.25
C ASN A 578 4.31 2.96 -18.31
N GLY A 579 3.26 3.61 -18.81
CA GLY A 579 2.12 4.01 -17.98
C GLY A 579 2.38 5.16 -16.98
N ASP A 580 3.43 5.95 -17.18
CA ASP A 580 3.88 7.00 -16.25
C ASP A 580 3.03 8.28 -16.27
N ASN A 581 1.88 8.27 -16.94
CA ASN A 581 0.95 9.41 -17.12
C ASN A 581 1.59 10.68 -17.71
N THR A 582 2.82 10.62 -18.23
CA THR A 582 3.49 11.78 -18.82
C THR A 582 3.28 11.79 -20.33
N PRO A 583 2.53 12.76 -20.88
CA PRO A 583 2.31 12.84 -22.32
C PRO A 583 3.60 13.23 -23.04
N ARG A 584 3.96 12.45 -24.06
CA ARG A 584 5.13 12.70 -24.91
C ARG A 584 4.74 12.76 -26.37
N ALA A 585 5.31 13.69 -27.12
CA ALA A 585 5.22 13.71 -28.57
C ALA A 585 6.31 12.81 -29.18
N ALA A 586 5.92 11.89 -30.06
CA ALA A 586 6.88 11.19 -30.92
C ALA A 586 7.46 12.19 -31.94
N THR A 587 8.75 12.50 -31.86
CA THR A 587 9.40 13.49 -32.76
C THR A 587 10.04 12.84 -33.98
N SER A 588 10.26 11.52 -33.95
CA SER A 588 10.63 10.71 -35.11
C SER A 588 10.05 9.29 -34.97
N THR A 589 9.81 8.63 -36.10
CA THR A 589 9.34 7.24 -36.16
C THR A 589 10.25 6.42 -37.06
N SER A 590 11.55 6.41 -36.75
CA SER A 590 12.38 5.34 -37.30
C SER A 590 11.78 4.00 -36.83
N SER A 591 11.75 2.98 -37.70
CA SER A 591 11.06 1.72 -37.41
C SER A 591 11.64 0.94 -36.23
N SER A 592 12.71 1.44 -35.59
CA SER A 592 13.39 0.81 -34.47
C SER A 592 13.55 1.72 -33.25
N SER A 593 13.82 3.03 -33.37
CA SER A 593 14.05 3.89 -32.20
C SER A 593 13.41 5.27 -32.39
N PRO A 594 12.19 5.51 -31.90
CA PRO A 594 11.56 6.82 -31.95
C PRO A 594 12.18 7.74 -30.89
N SER A 595 12.30 9.02 -31.23
CA SER A 595 12.64 10.07 -30.26
C SER A 595 11.37 10.63 -29.62
N LEU A 596 11.37 10.85 -28.31
CA LEU A 596 10.22 11.36 -27.55
C LEU A 596 10.51 12.76 -26.98
N SER A 597 9.48 13.60 -26.88
CA SER A 597 9.56 14.93 -26.27
C SER A 597 8.38 15.16 -25.31
N PRO A 598 8.60 15.39 -24.00
CA PRO A 598 9.90 15.34 -23.32
C PRO A 598 10.56 13.96 -23.44
N ALA A 599 11.90 13.94 -23.38
CA ALA A 599 12.64 12.69 -23.36
C ALA A 599 12.28 11.88 -22.09
N VAL A 600 12.41 10.55 -22.18
CA VAL A 600 12.25 9.70 -21.00
C VAL A 600 13.47 9.91 -20.10
N THR A 601 13.24 10.35 -18.87
CA THR A 601 14.30 10.65 -17.89
C THR A 601 14.66 9.45 -17.02
N SER A 602 13.92 8.33 -17.12
CA SER A 602 14.13 7.17 -16.27
C SER A 602 15.27 6.27 -16.75
N THR A 603 16.04 5.76 -15.80
CA THR A 603 16.96 4.62 -16.00
C THR A 603 16.23 3.28 -16.01
N SER A 604 14.92 3.28 -15.75
CA SER A 604 14.10 2.06 -15.74
C SER A 604 14.01 1.42 -17.12
N SER A 605 13.85 0.10 -17.12
CA SER A 605 13.74 -0.69 -18.35
C SER A 605 12.53 -0.26 -19.18
N ALA A 606 12.70 -0.34 -20.50
CA ALA A 606 11.63 -0.14 -21.46
C ALA A 606 10.72 -1.36 -21.50
N HIS A 607 9.43 -1.17 -21.25
CA HIS A 607 8.43 -2.25 -21.30
C HIS A 607 7.41 -1.99 -22.40
N SER A 608 6.80 -0.81 -22.42
CA SER A 608 5.79 -0.46 -23.39
C SER A 608 5.71 1.02 -23.72
N LEU A 609 5.18 1.29 -24.91
CA LEU A 609 4.83 2.61 -25.40
C LEU A 609 3.38 2.59 -25.86
N ALA A 610 2.51 3.30 -25.16
CA ALA A 610 1.08 3.38 -25.46
C ALA A 610 0.78 4.64 -26.28
N TRP A 611 0.11 4.50 -27.42
CA TRP A 611 -0.28 5.62 -28.28
C TRP A 611 -1.72 6.05 -28.03
N TYR A 612 -1.95 7.35 -27.89
CA TYR A 612 -3.26 7.96 -27.62
C TYR A 612 -3.76 8.79 -28.80
N PRO A 613 -4.73 8.29 -29.60
CA PRO A 613 -5.29 9.02 -30.74
C PRO A 613 -5.98 10.34 -30.38
N SER A 614 -6.48 10.46 -29.15
CA SER A 614 -7.12 11.68 -28.64
C SER A 614 -6.15 12.84 -28.42
N GLY A 615 -4.84 12.56 -28.35
CA GLY A 615 -3.82 13.51 -27.94
C GLY A 615 -3.63 13.64 -26.42
N SER A 616 -4.40 12.90 -25.61
CA SER A 616 -4.34 12.92 -24.14
C SER A 616 -4.04 11.53 -23.56
N VAL A 617 -3.07 11.44 -22.65
CA VAL A 617 -2.73 10.19 -21.92
C VAL A 617 -3.64 9.92 -20.72
N ASN A 618 -4.51 10.88 -20.35
CA ASN A 618 -5.47 10.70 -19.28
C ASN A 618 -6.61 9.81 -19.74
N ASN A 619 -6.64 8.56 -19.28
CA ASN A 619 -7.70 7.62 -19.63
C ASN A 619 -9.10 8.15 -19.24
N ASP A 620 -10.03 8.15 -20.20
CA ASP A 620 -11.47 8.30 -19.97
C ASP A 620 -12.12 6.96 -20.28
N LEU A 621 -12.35 6.19 -19.23
CA LEU A 621 -12.90 4.84 -19.30
C LEU A 621 -14.43 4.83 -19.36
N THR A 622 -15.07 5.97 -19.66
CA THR A 622 -16.48 6.01 -20.05
C THR A 622 -16.66 5.27 -21.38
N PRO A 623 -17.71 4.44 -21.53
CA PRO A 623 -18.02 3.82 -22.81
C PRO A 623 -18.10 4.83 -23.96
N ALA A 624 -17.41 4.54 -25.07
CA ALA A 624 -17.52 5.34 -26.27
C ALA A 624 -18.95 5.30 -26.85
N PRO A 625 -19.41 6.34 -27.57
CA PRO A 625 -20.69 6.29 -28.26
C PRO A 625 -20.80 5.09 -29.20
N GLY A 626 -21.82 4.24 -29.00
CA GLY A 626 -22.02 3.02 -29.78
C GLY A 626 -21.10 1.85 -29.41
N SER A 627 -20.36 1.97 -28.31
CA SER A 627 -19.52 0.90 -27.76
C SER A 627 -20.34 -0.33 -27.37
N ALA A 628 -19.71 -1.49 -27.49
CA ALA A 628 -20.27 -2.77 -27.01
C ALA A 628 -20.38 -2.84 -25.47
N LEU A 629 -19.83 -1.86 -24.74
CA LEU A 629 -19.93 -1.79 -23.28
C LEU A 629 -21.28 -1.26 -22.79
N THR A 630 -22.03 -0.54 -23.63
CA THR A 630 -23.22 0.18 -23.19
C THR A 630 -24.39 -0.77 -22.89
N GLY A 631 -24.86 -0.77 -21.64
CA GLY A 631 -26.05 -1.48 -21.17
C GLY A 631 -25.96 -3.02 -21.17
N ILE A 632 -24.76 -3.59 -21.30
CA ILE A 632 -24.57 -5.05 -21.32
C ILE A 632 -24.28 -5.67 -19.95
N GLY A 633 -24.04 -4.86 -18.93
CA GLY A 633 -23.68 -5.33 -17.60
C GLY A 633 -24.80 -6.15 -16.97
N VAL A 634 -24.42 -7.18 -16.23
CA VAL A 634 -25.32 -7.98 -15.40
C VAL A 634 -25.81 -7.13 -14.23
N THR A 635 -27.13 -7.03 -14.10
CA THR A 635 -27.82 -6.30 -13.04
C THR A 635 -28.94 -7.15 -12.44
N ALA A 636 -29.48 -6.72 -11.29
CA ALA A 636 -30.64 -7.40 -10.72
C ALA A 636 -31.92 -7.11 -11.53
N LEU A 637 -32.91 -7.98 -11.39
CA LEU A 637 -34.19 -7.80 -12.06
C LEU A 637 -34.86 -6.51 -11.58
N GLY A 638 -35.19 -5.63 -12.52
CA GLY A 638 -35.83 -4.34 -12.25
C GLY A 638 -34.85 -3.17 -12.06
N ASP A 639 -33.55 -3.43 -12.00
CA ASP A 639 -32.54 -2.38 -11.99
C ASP A 639 -32.33 -1.76 -13.38
N PRO A 640 -31.86 -0.50 -13.44
CA PRO A 640 -31.30 0.05 -14.66
C PRO A 640 -30.19 -0.84 -15.21
N LEU A 641 -30.09 -0.93 -16.53
CA LEU A 641 -28.94 -1.56 -17.17
C LEU A 641 -27.67 -0.77 -16.82
N LEU A 642 -26.60 -1.48 -16.51
CA LEU A 642 -25.29 -0.90 -16.23
C LEU A 642 -24.34 -1.13 -17.41
N ASP A 643 -23.43 -0.20 -17.59
CA ASP A 643 -22.34 -0.36 -18.54
C ASP A 643 -21.27 -1.31 -17.98
N ALA A 644 -20.63 -2.07 -18.87
CA ALA A 644 -19.43 -2.82 -18.52
C ALA A 644 -18.22 -1.87 -18.40
N GLY A 645 -17.26 -2.25 -17.57
CA GLY A 645 -16.04 -1.50 -17.29
C GLY A 645 -16.08 -0.72 -15.96
N PRO A 646 -14.97 -0.06 -15.58
CA PRO A 646 -14.77 0.47 -14.23
C PRO A 646 -15.79 1.48 -13.73
N LEU A 647 -16.28 2.36 -14.62
CA LEU A 647 -17.23 3.41 -14.21
C LEU A 647 -18.65 2.87 -13.95
N GLY A 648 -18.93 1.62 -14.32
CA GLY A 648 -20.18 0.94 -13.95
C GLY A 648 -20.19 0.37 -12.53
N LEU A 649 -19.04 0.36 -11.84
CA LEU A 649 -18.95 -0.04 -10.43
C LEU A 649 -19.76 0.93 -9.57
N PHE A 650 -20.42 0.44 -8.52
CA PHE A 650 -21.12 1.29 -7.56
C PHE A 650 -20.16 2.33 -6.96
N GLY A 651 -20.55 3.60 -7.00
CA GLY A 651 -19.69 4.73 -6.64
C GLY A 651 -18.91 5.35 -7.81
N GLY A 652 -18.85 4.72 -8.98
CA GLY A 652 -18.31 5.28 -10.22
C GLY A 652 -16.82 5.66 -10.16
N ALA A 653 -16.04 4.95 -9.34
CA ALA A 653 -14.67 5.33 -9.08
C ALA A 653 -13.73 5.02 -10.26
N THR A 654 -12.91 6.00 -10.63
CA THR A 654 -11.86 5.83 -11.62
C THR A 654 -10.70 5.01 -11.02
N PRO A 655 -10.19 3.98 -11.72
CA PRO A 655 -9.03 3.22 -11.25
C PRO A 655 -7.81 4.11 -11.03
N GLY A 656 -7.06 3.87 -9.95
CA GLY A 656 -5.87 4.65 -9.57
C GLY A 656 -6.16 6.05 -9.03
N ASN A 657 -7.44 6.41 -8.81
CA ASN A 657 -7.79 7.69 -8.21
C ASN A 657 -7.55 7.68 -6.69
N SER A 658 -6.93 8.74 -6.18
CA SER A 658 -6.56 8.92 -4.78
C SER A 658 -7.72 9.21 -3.83
N THR A 659 -8.93 9.35 -4.34
CA THR A 659 -10.13 9.42 -3.51
C THR A 659 -10.44 8.02 -2.99
N ALA A 660 -9.96 7.68 -1.79
CA ALA A 660 -10.30 6.42 -1.14
C ALA A 660 -11.83 6.27 -1.05
N LEU A 661 -12.35 5.07 -1.33
CA LEU A 661 -13.77 4.79 -1.10
C LEU A 661 -14.00 4.76 0.40
N THR A 662 -14.73 5.75 0.91
CA THR A 662 -15.12 5.88 2.31
C THR A 662 -16.65 5.96 2.40
N PRO A 663 -17.31 5.17 3.28
CA PRO A 663 -16.75 4.13 4.14
C PRO A 663 -16.13 2.96 3.36
N GLU A 664 -15.32 2.15 4.04
CA GLU A 664 -14.76 0.93 3.46
C GLU A 664 -15.90 0.02 2.96
N PRO A 665 -15.82 -0.50 1.72
CA PRO A 665 -16.91 -1.26 1.14
C PRO A 665 -17.14 -2.61 1.85
N PHE A 666 -18.37 -3.06 1.73
CA PHE A 666 -18.81 -4.42 2.08
C PHE A 666 -18.31 -5.43 1.02
N ARG A 667 -17.81 -6.61 1.43
CA ARG A 667 -17.06 -7.53 0.55
C ARG A 667 -17.38 -9.00 0.78
N VAL A 668 -17.11 -9.82 -0.23
CA VAL A 668 -17.07 -11.28 -0.10
C VAL A 668 -15.75 -11.70 0.55
N GLY A 669 -15.83 -12.55 1.59
CA GLY A 669 -14.69 -13.10 2.31
C GLY A 669 -14.31 -14.50 1.80
N ARG A 670 -14.93 -15.53 2.36
CA ARG A 670 -14.67 -16.95 2.05
C ARG A 670 -15.94 -17.72 1.75
N LEU A 671 -15.75 -18.89 1.17
CA LEU A 671 -16.77 -19.93 1.10
C LEU A 671 -16.51 -20.98 2.19
N GLN A 672 -17.57 -21.44 2.85
CA GLN A 672 -17.52 -22.58 3.76
C GLN A 672 -18.55 -23.64 3.35
N PRO A 673 -18.13 -24.88 3.06
CA PRO A 673 -16.73 -25.30 2.89
C PRO A 673 -16.05 -24.59 1.70
N SER A 674 -14.73 -24.37 1.79
CA SER A 674 -13.92 -23.75 0.73
C SER A 674 -13.59 -24.71 -0.41
N SER A 675 -13.69 -26.02 -0.15
CA SER A 675 -13.50 -27.13 -1.10
C SER A 675 -14.36 -28.32 -0.68
N GLY A 676 -14.78 -29.16 -1.64
CA GLY A 676 -15.43 -30.43 -1.33
C GLY A 676 -16.86 -30.33 -0.76
N LEU A 677 -17.62 -29.32 -1.16
CA LEU A 677 -19.04 -29.15 -0.83
C LEU A 677 -19.86 -30.37 -1.26
N GLU A 678 -20.51 -31.04 -0.31
CA GLU A 678 -21.39 -32.17 -0.63
C GLU A 678 -22.67 -31.70 -1.34
N SER A 679 -23.24 -32.54 -2.20
CA SER A 679 -24.39 -32.19 -3.06
C SER A 679 -25.61 -31.64 -2.29
N MET A 680 -25.83 -32.07 -1.05
CA MET A 680 -26.97 -31.63 -0.21
C MET A 680 -26.54 -30.74 0.98
N GLN A 681 -25.30 -30.26 0.99
CA GLN A 681 -24.78 -29.42 2.07
C GLN A 681 -25.10 -27.94 1.81
N ASP A 682 -25.40 -27.20 2.87
CA ASP A 682 -25.51 -25.74 2.80
C ASP A 682 -24.13 -25.11 2.54
N LEU A 683 -24.07 -24.11 1.69
CA LEU A 683 -22.89 -23.30 1.47
C LEU A 683 -23.00 -21.97 2.24
N VAL A 684 -21.97 -21.59 2.97
CA VAL A 684 -21.90 -20.27 3.62
C VAL A 684 -20.93 -19.37 2.85
N ILE A 685 -21.37 -18.15 2.54
CA ILE A 685 -20.55 -17.07 1.99
C ILE A 685 -20.30 -16.10 3.12
N GLU A 686 -19.07 -16.06 3.62
CA GLU A 686 -18.69 -15.07 4.60
C GLU A 686 -18.64 -13.69 3.96
N LEU A 687 -19.11 -12.69 4.68
CA LEU A 687 -19.06 -11.29 4.25
C LEU A 687 -18.24 -10.45 5.23
N GLN A 688 -17.56 -9.43 4.71
CA GLN A 688 -16.72 -8.52 5.48
C GLN A 688 -17.24 -7.09 5.40
N GLY A 689 -17.06 -6.35 6.50
CA GLY A 689 -17.47 -4.95 6.59
C GLY A 689 -18.93 -4.74 6.97
N GLY A 690 -19.61 -5.76 7.53
CA GLY A 690 -20.97 -5.64 8.05
C GLY A 690 -21.80 -6.92 7.92
N SER A 691 -23.10 -6.83 8.16
CA SER A 691 -24.08 -7.88 7.84
C SER A 691 -24.91 -7.43 6.63
N ALA A 692 -25.21 -8.31 5.69
CA ALA A 692 -26.04 -7.93 4.54
C ALA A 692 -27.49 -7.63 4.96
N ASP A 693 -28.12 -6.63 4.35
CA ASP A 693 -29.54 -6.35 4.51
C ASP A 693 -30.40 -7.53 4.01
N PRO A 694 -31.12 -8.25 4.90
CA PRO A 694 -31.91 -9.42 4.52
C PRO A 694 -33.01 -9.13 3.49
N SER A 695 -33.51 -7.89 3.45
CA SER A 695 -34.59 -7.49 2.53
C SER A 695 -34.15 -7.47 1.07
N LEU A 696 -32.84 -7.39 0.81
CA LEU A 696 -32.27 -7.34 -0.53
C LEU A 696 -31.84 -8.71 -1.06
N LEU A 697 -31.64 -9.70 -0.19
CA LEU A 697 -30.97 -10.97 -0.54
C LEU A 697 -31.70 -11.76 -1.64
N ALA A 698 -33.02 -11.90 -1.55
CA ALA A 698 -33.81 -12.73 -2.48
C ALA A 698 -33.81 -12.20 -3.93
N VAL A 699 -33.47 -10.92 -4.12
CA VAL A 699 -33.42 -10.28 -5.45
C VAL A 699 -31.98 -10.13 -5.95
N ARG A 700 -31.01 -10.15 -5.04
CA ARG A 700 -29.60 -9.84 -5.31
C ARG A 700 -28.68 -11.06 -5.32
N VAL A 701 -29.09 -12.17 -4.73
CA VAL A 701 -28.27 -13.37 -4.66
C VAL A 701 -29.02 -14.53 -5.31
N ARG A 702 -28.37 -15.20 -6.25
CA ARG A 702 -28.95 -16.31 -7.01
C ARG A 702 -27.94 -17.39 -7.32
N VAL A 703 -28.42 -18.62 -7.43
CA VAL A 703 -27.68 -19.77 -7.95
C VAL A 703 -28.08 -19.97 -9.40
N MET A 704 -27.08 -20.05 -10.28
CA MET A 704 -27.27 -20.23 -11.71
C MET A 704 -26.77 -21.62 -12.13
N LEU A 705 -27.51 -22.29 -13.01
CA LEU A 705 -27.10 -23.48 -13.73
C LEU A 705 -27.19 -23.19 -15.23
N ASN A 706 -26.07 -23.24 -15.95
CA ASN A 706 -26.01 -23.03 -17.40
C ASN A 706 -26.80 -21.77 -17.85
N ASP A 707 -26.58 -20.66 -17.15
CA ASP A 707 -27.21 -19.34 -17.37
C ASP A 707 -28.71 -19.25 -17.12
N THR A 708 -29.30 -20.27 -16.49
CA THR A 708 -30.66 -20.24 -15.97
C THR A 708 -30.63 -20.13 -14.44
N ILE A 709 -31.56 -19.37 -13.86
CA ILE A 709 -31.72 -19.29 -12.40
C ILE A 709 -32.25 -20.64 -11.92
N ASP A 710 -31.49 -21.30 -11.05
CA ASP A 710 -31.86 -22.59 -10.46
C ASP A 710 -32.44 -22.43 -9.05
N SER A 711 -31.89 -21.50 -8.26
CA SER A 711 -32.39 -21.16 -6.92
C SER A 711 -32.13 -19.70 -6.55
N VAL A 712 -32.98 -19.15 -5.68
CA VAL A 712 -32.84 -17.83 -5.04
C VAL A 712 -32.99 -17.92 -3.52
N ASN A 713 -32.98 -19.14 -2.97
CA ASN A 713 -33.12 -19.36 -1.53
C ASN A 713 -31.84 -18.95 -0.83
N VAL A 714 -31.87 -17.82 -0.13
CA VAL A 714 -30.74 -17.29 0.65
C VAL A 714 -31.23 -16.92 2.03
N LEU A 715 -30.50 -17.39 3.04
CA LEU A 715 -30.81 -17.18 4.44
C LEU A 715 -29.70 -16.33 5.07
N PRO A 716 -30.02 -15.40 5.99
CA PRO A 716 -29.01 -14.74 6.80
C PRO A 716 -28.21 -15.76 7.62
N ASP A 717 -26.91 -15.52 7.77
CA ASP A 717 -25.99 -16.31 8.59
C ASP A 717 -25.17 -15.39 9.50
N PRO A 718 -24.77 -15.82 10.73
CA PRO A 718 -23.97 -14.97 11.63
C PRO A 718 -22.69 -14.42 11.03
N VAL A 719 -22.07 -15.12 10.08
CA VAL A 719 -20.83 -14.69 9.41
C VAL A 719 -21.04 -14.21 7.98
N GLY A 720 -22.27 -14.23 7.46
CA GLY A 720 -22.58 -13.78 6.11
C GLY A 720 -23.92 -14.32 5.57
N LEU A 721 -23.87 -15.12 4.52
CA LEU A 721 -25.04 -15.67 3.82
C LEU A 721 -24.99 -17.19 3.80
N ARG A 722 -26.11 -17.84 4.08
CA ARG A 722 -26.26 -19.28 3.91
C ARG A 722 -27.15 -19.59 2.72
N LEU A 723 -26.64 -20.43 1.83
CA LEU A 723 -27.31 -20.88 0.61
C LEU A 723 -27.61 -22.38 0.74
N PRO A 724 -28.89 -22.74 0.95
CA PRO A 724 -29.31 -24.12 0.83
C PRO A 724 -29.09 -24.65 -0.60
N PRO A 725 -28.82 -25.95 -0.77
CA PRO A 725 -28.66 -26.55 -2.09
C PRO A 725 -29.92 -26.36 -2.95
N PRO A 726 -29.78 -26.19 -4.27
CA PRO A 726 -30.92 -26.21 -5.19
C PRO A 726 -31.68 -27.54 -5.19
N VAL A 727 -32.84 -27.56 -5.86
CA VAL A 727 -33.64 -28.79 -6.01
C VAL A 727 -32.87 -29.80 -6.86
N GLY A 728 -32.39 -30.89 -6.25
CA GLY A 728 -31.52 -31.87 -6.90
C GLY A 728 -30.05 -31.77 -6.50
N GLY A 729 -29.70 -30.82 -5.62
CA GLY A 729 -28.37 -30.66 -5.05
C GLY A 729 -27.44 -29.77 -5.88
N TRP A 730 -26.22 -29.57 -5.40
CA TRP A 730 -25.18 -28.87 -6.14
C TRP A 730 -24.67 -29.72 -7.32
N LEU A 731 -24.56 -29.11 -8.50
CA LEU A 731 -24.18 -29.78 -9.75
C LEU A 731 -23.01 -29.06 -10.44
N PRO A 732 -22.16 -29.79 -11.19
CA PRO A 732 -21.16 -29.16 -12.05
C PRO A 732 -21.80 -28.14 -12.99
N GLY A 733 -21.23 -26.94 -13.03
CA GLY A 733 -21.80 -25.82 -13.79
C GLY A 733 -22.57 -24.81 -12.93
N HIS A 734 -22.88 -25.13 -11.67
CA HIS A 734 -23.41 -24.14 -10.74
C HIS A 734 -22.41 -23.01 -10.51
N ARG A 735 -22.96 -21.81 -10.35
CA ARG A 735 -22.27 -20.62 -9.84
C ARG A 735 -23.21 -19.82 -8.97
N ILE A 736 -22.65 -19.00 -8.11
CA ILE A 736 -23.42 -18.06 -7.29
C ILE A 736 -23.19 -16.68 -7.88
N GLU A 737 -24.26 -15.94 -8.15
CA GLU A 737 -24.18 -14.54 -8.51
C GLU A 737 -24.65 -13.70 -7.33
N ILE A 738 -23.77 -12.82 -6.88
CA ILE A 738 -24.06 -11.77 -5.90
C ILE A 738 -24.10 -10.46 -6.69
N LEU A 739 -25.28 -9.95 -6.97
CA LEU A 739 -25.49 -8.78 -7.81
C LEU A 739 -25.26 -7.50 -7.00
N GLY A 740 -24.82 -6.43 -7.68
CA GLY A 740 -24.52 -5.15 -7.06
C GLY A 740 -25.73 -4.53 -6.34
N GLY A 741 -25.48 -3.61 -5.42
CA GLY A 741 -26.52 -2.90 -4.67
C GLY A 741 -27.02 -3.62 -3.41
N ILE A 742 -26.38 -4.73 -3.01
CA ILE A 742 -26.50 -5.22 -1.63
C ILE A 742 -25.85 -4.17 -0.72
N LEU A 743 -26.59 -3.77 0.31
CA LEU A 743 -26.07 -2.92 1.38
C LEU A 743 -25.83 -3.77 2.62
N SER A 744 -24.84 -3.37 3.41
CA SER A 744 -24.76 -3.81 4.79
C SER A 744 -25.92 -3.19 5.60
N THR A 745 -26.15 -3.69 6.81
CA THR A 745 -27.09 -3.12 7.80
C THR A 745 -26.69 -1.70 8.24
N THR A 746 -25.44 -1.31 7.98
CA THR A 746 -24.87 0.01 8.29
C THR A 746 -24.80 0.92 7.04
N GLY A 747 -25.21 0.41 5.87
CA GLY A 747 -25.34 1.18 4.63
C GLY A 747 -24.14 1.12 3.68
N GLU A 748 -23.09 0.35 4.00
CA GLU A 748 -21.96 0.14 3.11
C GLU A 748 -22.34 -0.76 1.92
N PRO A 749 -22.05 -0.36 0.68
CA PRO A 749 -22.42 -1.13 -0.50
C PRO A 749 -21.41 -2.24 -0.81
N LEU A 750 -21.90 -3.36 -1.36
CA LEU A 750 -21.10 -4.24 -2.20
C LEU A 750 -20.88 -3.55 -3.55
N LEU A 751 -19.62 -3.24 -3.87
CA LEU A 751 -19.31 -2.31 -4.97
C LEU A 751 -19.68 -2.82 -6.36
N GLY A 752 -19.64 -4.13 -6.60
CA GLY A 752 -19.89 -4.68 -7.92
C GLY A 752 -20.47 -6.09 -7.85
N PRO A 753 -21.16 -6.53 -8.91
CA PRO A 753 -21.62 -7.90 -8.99
C PRO A 753 -20.44 -8.87 -9.05
N LEU A 754 -20.55 -10.00 -8.38
CA LEU A 754 -19.56 -11.07 -8.36
C LEU A 754 -20.21 -12.39 -8.74
N ALA A 755 -19.50 -13.17 -9.55
CA ALA A 755 -19.82 -14.56 -9.80
C ALA A 755 -18.79 -15.42 -9.06
N LEU A 756 -19.27 -16.33 -8.23
CA LEU A 756 -18.44 -17.19 -7.39
C LEU A 756 -18.57 -18.65 -7.82
N PRO A 757 -17.48 -19.44 -7.73
CA PRO A 757 -17.55 -20.88 -7.93
C PRO A 757 -18.39 -21.55 -6.84
N VAL A 758 -18.93 -22.73 -7.17
CA VAL A 758 -19.41 -23.69 -6.17
C VAL A 758 -18.29 -24.70 -5.93
N PRO A 759 -17.78 -24.84 -4.69
CA PRO A 759 -16.59 -25.64 -4.40
C PRO A 759 -16.90 -27.13 -4.32
N LEU A 760 -17.35 -27.73 -5.43
CA LEU A 760 -17.66 -29.16 -5.54
C LEU A 760 -16.41 -30.06 -5.42
N PRO A 761 -16.56 -31.36 -5.09
CA PRO A 761 -15.46 -32.32 -5.02
C PRO A 761 -14.76 -32.63 -6.34
#